data_AF-A0A2P6TSY9-F1
#
_entry.id   AF-A0A2P6TSY9-F1
#
_cell.length_a   1.000
_cell.length_b   1.000
_cell.length_c   1.000
_cell.angle_alpha   90.00
_cell.angle_beta   90.00
_cell.angle_gamma   90.00
#
_symmetry.space_group_name_H-M   'P 1'
#
loop_
_entity.id
_entity.type
_entity.pdbx_description
1 polymer ?
#
loop_
_entity_poly.entity_id
_entity_poly.type
_entity_poly.pdbx_seq_one_letter_code
_entity_poly.pdbx_strand_id
1 'polypeptide(L)'
;MASALLRELKDIQAMLAAPAAGSPRIGAAAASPPLHTAATSEDEEATAPPLPLPPASPSKHARELERQVTALRQELAEANDRCRVLDEALQATRHDASLAVAKLHSSGSTQLAAKAEETRQLADLVFQLRNEADGLRAQLAASAAASHAAEASTAQLQEAAAEWRRQGEEGLEVAAQERARSTALQVEVERLSAELEAVRRERDDQRRRRQAAEAAVARLQADGSGPALVAELRSRCAQERAWRKAVCRYLEGEMQAKAELERVLLNVGTSLRMQQALRLGPVSRVPSASPLVSAAARRIASIRTVLAPASHPEHSKRQPTPARGLAAEVTAAAGAAGAMAPSKQELLRRVAQLVPDLAPDKYKGQAGKIAVVGGCREYTGAPFFASMAALKIGADISHVFCTEGAATVIKGYSPELIVHPYLPDSSQQGGGQQGQEQARQQAVQAIEPWLDRFDAVVIGPGLGRDPLILSTVAEVMRAVRRRSLPMVVDADGLWLVNQDPSLVAGYANAVLTPNKVEFGRLADTLGVAVDSPDALQSICRSLGGPVVVRKGHEDAVGDGHQVVVCDEEGSPRRAGGQGDVLSGCIAAYSAWAQRAAGASREQLHESGGSGDGSPGLPPLVVAAYAGCLTTRRASQRAFAKQRRSMGATDLLVELGGVADELAEQGSS
;
A
#
# COMPACT_ATOMS: atom_id res chain seq x y z
N MET A 1 -58.53 69.96 -5.71
CA MET A 1 -58.37 68.49 -5.61
C MET A 1 -57.93 67.88 -6.94
N ALA A 2 -58.67 68.02 -8.04
CA ALA A 2 -58.27 67.47 -9.35
C ALA A 2 -56.86 67.93 -9.83
N SER A 3 -56.51 69.21 -9.70
CA SER A 3 -55.16 69.71 -10.07
C SER A 3 -54.01 69.30 -9.12
N ALA A 4 -54.33 68.73 -7.95
CA ALA A 4 -53.33 68.18 -7.03
C ALA A 4 -53.06 66.70 -7.35
N LEU A 5 -54.12 65.92 -7.60
CA LEU A 5 -54.05 64.54 -8.10
C LEU A 5 -53.39 64.43 -9.48
N LEU A 6 -53.64 65.39 -10.39
CA LEU A 6 -52.97 65.43 -11.71
C LEU A 6 -51.48 65.79 -11.63
N ARG A 7 -51.03 66.36 -10.50
CA ARG A 7 -49.63 66.68 -10.23
C ARG A 7 -48.90 65.46 -9.67
N GLU A 8 -49.51 64.76 -8.72
CA GLU A 8 -49.03 63.46 -8.23
C GLU A 8 -48.97 62.39 -9.35
N LEU A 9 -49.94 62.36 -10.26
CA LEU A 9 -49.93 61.45 -11.43
C LEU A 9 -48.76 61.72 -12.39
N LYS A 10 -48.36 62.99 -12.57
CA LYS A 10 -47.22 63.35 -13.43
C LYS A 10 -45.88 63.03 -12.75
N ASP A 11 -45.79 63.18 -11.44
CA ASP A 11 -44.58 62.84 -10.68
C ASP A 11 -44.36 61.32 -10.65
N ILE A 12 -45.43 60.52 -10.56
CA ILE A 12 -45.37 59.05 -10.63
C ILE A 12 -44.99 58.56 -12.05
N GLN A 13 -45.50 59.18 -13.12
CA GLN A 13 -45.09 58.86 -14.50
C GLN A 13 -43.62 59.18 -14.78
N ALA A 14 -43.07 60.24 -14.16
CA ALA A 14 -41.64 60.57 -14.29
C ALA A 14 -40.73 59.57 -13.56
N MET A 15 -41.16 59.00 -12.43
CA MET A 15 -40.40 57.99 -11.69
C MET A 15 -40.35 56.62 -12.39
N LEU A 16 -41.40 56.25 -13.13
CA LEU A 16 -41.47 55.00 -13.89
C LEU A 16 -40.63 55.00 -15.18
N ALA A 17 -40.21 56.17 -15.67
CA ALA A 17 -39.41 56.32 -16.90
C ALA A 17 -37.87 56.28 -16.66
N ALA A 18 -37.41 56.17 -15.41
CA ALA A 18 -35.99 56.10 -15.09
C ALA A 18 -35.44 54.68 -15.33
N PRO A 19 -34.32 54.51 -16.07
CA PRO A 19 -33.76 53.19 -16.31
C PRO A 19 -33.15 52.63 -15.02
N ALA A 20 -33.51 51.38 -14.69
CA ALA A 20 -32.93 50.63 -13.58
C ALA A 20 -31.39 50.50 -13.77
N ALA A 21 -30.64 51.12 -12.86
CA ALA A 21 -29.20 50.99 -12.79
C ALA A 21 -28.82 49.58 -12.31
N GLY A 22 -28.04 48.87 -13.13
CA GLY A 22 -27.13 47.81 -12.66
C GLY A 22 -27.71 46.40 -12.55
N SER A 23 -27.83 45.68 -13.68
CA SER A 23 -27.76 44.22 -13.69
C SER A 23 -26.29 43.77 -13.81
N PRO A 24 -25.71 43.04 -12.83
CA PRO A 24 -24.42 42.40 -13.04
C PRO A 24 -24.60 41.18 -13.96
N ARG A 25 -23.88 41.22 -15.08
CA ARG A 25 -23.72 40.13 -16.04
C ARG A 25 -23.21 38.87 -15.34
N ILE A 26 -23.89 37.74 -15.56
CA ILE A 26 -23.37 36.40 -15.28
C ILE A 26 -22.25 36.13 -16.30
N GLY A 27 -21.01 36.40 -15.89
CA GLY A 27 -19.80 36.02 -16.61
C GLY A 27 -19.26 34.72 -16.04
N ALA A 28 -19.13 33.71 -16.89
CA ALA A 28 -18.41 32.48 -16.62
C ALA A 28 -16.96 32.78 -16.22
N ALA A 29 -16.54 32.29 -15.06
CA ALA A 29 -15.13 32.20 -14.67
C ALA A 29 -14.94 30.96 -13.79
N ALA A 30 -14.63 29.84 -14.45
CA ALA A 30 -13.92 28.74 -13.82
C ALA A 30 -12.47 29.21 -13.62
N ALA A 31 -12.10 29.49 -12.37
CA ALA A 31 -10.71 29.69 -11.98
C ALA A 31 -10.54 29.22 -10.53
N SER A 32 -9.93 28.05 -10.38
CA SER A 32 -9.44 27.53 -9.10
C SER A 32 -8.40 28.48 -8.51
N PRO A 33 -8.41 28.78 -7.19
CA PRO A 33 -7.28 29.43 -6.54
C PRO A 33 -6.22 28.40 -6.08
N PRO A 34 -4.96 28.84 -5.93
CA PRO A 34 -3.80 27.98 -5.79
C PRO A 34 -3.59 27.52 -4.34
N LEU A 35 -3.14 26.27 -4.18
CA LEU A 35 -2.63 25.77 -2.90
C LEU A 35 -1.20 26.28 -2.71
N HIS A 36 -1.04 27.25 -1.82
CA HIS A 36 0.25 27.57 -1.24
C HIS A 36 0.63 26.55 -0.16
N THR A 37 1.88 26.13 -0.28
CA THR A 37 2.71 25.38 0.66
C THR A 37 2.82 26.04 2.03
N ALA A 38 2.67 25.24 3.10
CA ALA A 38 3.36 25.46 4.37
C ALA A 38 3.58 24.11 5.04
N ALA A 39 4.84 23.69 5.10
CA ALA A 39 5.32 22.65 5.98
C ALA A 39 5.63 23.28 7.35
N THR A 40 5.27 22.61 8.43
CA THR A 40 6.06 22.57 9.68
C THR A 40 5.57 21.45 10.61
N SER A 41 6.53 20.62 11.03
CA SER A 41 6.67 19.90 12.30
C SER A 41 5.55 18.95 12.77
N GLU A 42 5.87 17.66 12.70
CA GLU A 42 5.43 16.65 13.67
C GLU A 42 6.14 16.92 15.01
N ASP A 43 5.38 17.05 16.09
CA ASP A 43 5.71 16.47 17.39
C ASP A 43 4.42 16.43 18.25
N GLU A 44 4.20 15.27 18.86
CA GLU A 44 3.36 14.93 20.02
C GLU A 44 2.06 15.74 20.28
N GLU A 45 0.89 15.14 19.98
CA GLU A 45 -0.24 15.15 20.93
C GLU A 45 -1.30 14.10 20.60
N ALA A 46 -1.27 12.98 21.32
CA ALA A 46 -2.43 12.16 21.56
C ALA A 46 -3.04 12.58 22.89
N THR A 47 -4.09 13.42 22.89
CA THR A 47 -5.24 13.42 23.83
C THR A 47 -6.08 14.68 23.71
N ALA A 48 -7.13 14.67 22.88
CA ALA A 48 -8.39 15.39 23.13
C ALA A 48 -9.47 14.91 22.14
N PRO A 49 -10.72 14.64 22.58
CA PRO A 49 -11.82 14.49 21.63
C PRO A 49 -12.00 15.82 20.87
N PRO A 50 -12.36 15.78 19.58
CA PRO A 50 -12.58 17.00 18.81
C PRO A 50 -13.68 17.82 19.49
N LEU A 51 -13.36 19.08 19.82
CA LEU A 51 -14.32 20.03 20.38
C LEU A 51 -15.57 20.09 19.48
N PRO A 52 -16.78 20.18 20.08
CA PRO A 52 -18.02 20.20 19.31
C PRO A 52 -18.02 21.41 18.38
N LEU A 53 -18.13 21.16 17.07
CA LEU A 53 -18.39 22.20 16.10
C LEU A 53 -19.69 22.93 16.51
N PRO A 54 -19.70 24.28 16.52
CA PRO A 54 -20.88 25.04 16.91
C PRO A 54 -22.06 24.71 15.99
N PRO A 55 -23.31 24.87 16.46
CA PRO A 55 -24.49 24.60 15.64
C PRO A 55 -24.39 25.39 14.33
N ALA A 56 -24.41 24.67 13.22
CA ALA A 56 -24.29 25.25 11.90
C ALA A 56 -25.45 26.24 11.68
N SER A 57 -25.10 27.52 11.64
CA SER A 57 -25.96 28.60 11.20
C SER A 57 -26.61 28.25 9.85
N PRO A 58 -27.87 28.69 9.56
CA PRO A 58 -28.46 28.49 8.25
C PRO A 58 -27.48 28.95 7.16
N SER A 59 -27.37 28.16 6.09
CA SER A 59 -26.39 28.39 5.05
C SER A 59 -26.50 29.83 4.54
N LYS A 60 -25.38 30.44 4.13
CA LYS A 60 -25.39 31.80 3.56
C LYS A 60 -26.45 31.95 2.45
N HIS A 61 -26.70 30.87 1.72
CA HIS A 61 -27.71 30.79 0.67
C HIS A 61 -29.16 30.83 1.21
N ALA A 62 -29.47 30.09 2.29
CA ALA A 62 -30.80 30.11 2.90
C ALA A 62 -31.14 31.48 3.49
N ARG A 63 -30.18 32.14 4.17
CA ARG A 63 -30.36 33.51 4.69
C ARG A 63 -30.59 34.55 3.59
N GLU A 64 -29.98 34.34 2.43
CA GLU A 64 -30.16 35.23 1.28
C GLU A 64 -31.55 35.05 0.65
N LEU A 65 -32.03 33.81 0.54
CA LEU A 65 -33.38 33.51 0.07
C LEU A 65 -34.46 34.06 1.02
N GLU A 66 -34.28 33.94 2.34
CA GLU A 66 -35.19 34.54 3.32
C GLU A 66 -35.29 36.07 3.16
N ARG A 67 -34.15 36.75 3.00
CA ARG A 67 -34.11 38.21 2.75
C ARG A 67 -34.84 38.59 1.47
N GLN A 68 -34.65 37.83 0.39
CA GLN A 68 -35.35 38.04 -0.88
C GLN A 68 -36.87 37.85 -0.72
N VAL A 69 -37.31 36.82 0.01
CA VAL A 69 -38.74 36.59 0.30
C VAL A 69 -39.32 37.74 1.12
N THR A 70 -38.59 38.26 2.12
CA THR A 70 -39.04 39.43 2.91
C THR A 70 -39.17 40.68 2.05
N ALA A 71 -38.19 40.96 1.17
CA ALA A 71 -38.22 42.11 0.27
C ALA A 71 -39.40 42.03 -0.71
N LEU A 72 -39.61 40.88 -1.37
CA LEU A 72 -40.73 40.66 -2.29
C LEU A 72 -42.10 40.79 -1.62
N ARG A 73 -42.23 40.40 -0.35
CA ARG A 73 -43.47 40.60 0.42
C ARG A 73 -43.79 42.07 0.65
N GLN A 74 -42.77 42.87 0.95
CA GLN A 74 -42.92 44.30 1.15
C GLN A 74 -43.33 45.00 -0.15
N GLU A 75 -42.63 44.72 -1.25
CA GLU A 75 -42.95 45.28 -2.58
C GLU A 75 -44.37 44.90 -3.03
N LEU A 76 -44.79 43.66 -2.80
CA LEU A 76 -46.15 43.22 -3.10
C LEU A 76 -47.21 43.93 -2.23
N ALA A 77 -46.93 44.19 -0.95
CA ALA A 77 -47.83 44.93 -0.08
C ALA A 77 -48.02 46.38 -0.61
N GLU A 78 -46.92 47.05 -0.94
CA GLU A 78 -46.94 48.40 -1.52
C GLU A 78 -47.66 48.45 -2.88
N ALA A 79 -47.51 47.42 -3.72
CA ALA A 79 -48.26 47.31 -4.98
C ALA A 79 -49.77 47.10 -4.76
N ASN A 80 -50.17 46.26 -3.80
CA ASN A 80 -51.57 46.05 -3.47
C ASN A 80 -52.23 47.31 -2.88
N ASP A 81 -51.52 48.05 -2.02
CA ASP A 81 -52.01 49.31 -1.46
C ASP A 81 -52.21 50.37 -2.54
N ARG A 82 -51.27 50.49 -3.49
CA ARG A 82 -51.41 51.35 -4.67
C ARG A 82 -52.64 50.97 -5.51
N CYS A 83 -52.85 49.67 -5.76
CA CYS A 83 -54.06 49.18 -6.45
C CYS A 83 -55.34 49.58 -5.70
N ARG A 84 -55.38 49.42 -4.37
CA ARG A 84 -56.55 49.76 -3.54
C ARG A 84 -56.90 51.25 -3.64
N VAL A 85 -55.92 52.13 -3.50
CA VAL A 85 -56.13 53.59 -3.57
C VAL A 85 -56.64 54.00 -4.96
N LEU A 86 -56.10 53.40 -6.03
CA LEU A 86 -56.54 53.69 -7.39
C LEU A 86 -57.92 53.11 -7.71
N ASP A 87 -58.27 51.94 -7.17
CA ASP A 87 -59.61 51.36 -7.30
C ASP A 87 -60.66 52.26 -6.59
N GLU A 88 -60.35 52.78 -5.40
CA GLU A 88 -61.20 53.74 -4.69
C GLU A 88 -61.37 55.03 -5.50
N ALA A 89 -60.28 55.57 -6.06
CA ALA A 89 -60.32 56.73 -6.93
C ALA A 89 -61.18 56.47 -8.19
N LEU A 90 -60.97 55.34 -8.86
CA LEU A 90 -61.73 54.93 -10.05
C LEU A 90 -63.23 54.79 -9.75
N GLN A 91 -63.60 54.23 -8.59
CA GLN A 91 -64.99 54.15 -8.15
C GLN A 91 -65.60 55.53 -7.91
N ALA A 92 -64.86 56.44 -7.27
CA ALA A 92 -65.29 57.82 -7.07
C ALA A 92 -65.47 58.55 -8.42
N THR A 93 -64.54 58.41 -9.37
CA THR A 93 -64.66 59.03 -10.70
C THR A 93 -65.86 58.48 -11.48
N ARG A 94 -66.13 57.16 -11.39
CA ARG A 94 -67.31 56.53 -12.01
C ARG A 94 -68.62 57.01 -11.38
N HIS A 95 -68.66 57.18 -10.06
CA HIS A 95 -69.82 57.71 -9.36
C HIS A 95 -70.08 59.17 -9.77
N ASP A 96 -69.03 59.99 -9.81
CA ASP A 96 -69.08 61.40 -10.23
C ASP A 96 -69.45 61.56 -11.70
N ALA A 97 -69.00 60.66 -12.57
CA ALA A 97 -69.40 60.61 -13.98
C ALA A 97 -70.89 60.25 -14.10
N SER A 98 -71.37 59.27 -13.33
CA SER A 98 -72.78 58.86 -13.31
C SER A 98 -73.70 59.97 -12.80
N LEU A 99 -73.29 60.68 -11.75
CA LEU A 99 -73.98 61.88 -11.23
C LEU A 99 -73.98 63.03 -12.23
N ALA A 100 -72.89 63.23 -12.97
CA ALA A 100 -72.81 64.25 -14.01
C ALA A 100 -73.76 63.92 -15.17
N VAL A 101 -73.86 62.65 -15.59
CA VAL A 101 -74.85 62.19 -16.58
C VAL A 101 -76.28 62.47 -16.11
N ALA A 102 -76.60 62.21 -14.84
CA ALA A 102 -77.94 62.39 -14.29
C ALA A 102 -78.40 63.86 -14.16
N LYS A 103 -77.47 64.83 -14.13
CA LYS A 103 -77.78 66.26 -13.93
C LYS A 103 -77.89 67.08 -15.23
N LEU A 104 -77.66 66.47 -16.40
CA LEU A 104 -77.53 67.23 -17.64
C LEU A 104 -78.87 67.48 -18.36
N HIS A 105 -79.29 68.75 -18.34
CA HIS A 105 -80.15 69.34 -19.37
C HIS A 105 -79.27 70.10 -20.39
N SER A 106 -79.19 69.53 -21.59
CA SER A 106 -78.80 70.09 -22.91
C SER A 106 -77.54 70.96 -23.13
N SER A 107 -76.58 71.12 -22.21
CA SER A 107 -75.32 71.87 -22.54
C SER A 107 -74.05 71.47 -21.76
N GLY A 108 -73.56 70.24 -21.93
CA GLY A 108 -72.34 69.78 -21.23
C GLY A 108 -71.55 68.62 -21.85
N SER A 109 -71.43 68.55 -23.18
CA SER A 109 -70.80 67.41 -23.89
C SER A 109 -69.27 67.29 -23.67
N THR A 110 -68.54 68.39 -23.52
CA THR A 110 -67.07 68.38 -23.40
C THR A 110 -66.56 67.95 -22.02
N GLN A 111 -67.28 68.29 -20.93
CA GLN A 111 -66.92 67.86 -19.58
C GLN A 111 -67.12 66.36 -19.35
N LEU A 112 -68.11 65.76 -20.01
CA LEU A 112 -68.34 64.31 -19.99
C LEU A 112 -67.23 63.53 -20.70
N ALA A 113 -66.79 64.02 -21.86
CA ALA A 113 -65.71 63.39 -22.63
C ALA A 113 -64.38 63.40 -21.84
N ALA A 114 -64.07 64.53 -21.17
CA ALA A 114 -62.88 64.62 -20.32
C ALA A 114 -62.91 63.65 -19.12
N LYS A 115 -64.06 63.52 -18.44
CA LYS A 115 -64.22 62.55 -17.33
C LYS A 115 -64.17 61.10 -17.79
N ALA A 116 -64.70 60.79 -18.97
CA ALA A 116 -64.66 59.45 -19.55
C ALA A 116 -63.21 59.04 -19.89
N GLU A 117 -62.42 59.96 -20.43
CA GLU A 117 -61.00 59.74 -20.71
C GLU A 117 -60.17 59.57 -19.43
N GLU A 118 -60.41 60.39 -18.39
CA GLU A 118 -59.77 60.24 -17.08
C GLU A 118 -60.11 58.89 -16.43
N THR A 119 -61.37 58.44 -16.54
CA THR A 119 -61.80 57.12 -16.03
C THR A 119 -61.13 55.98 -16.80
N ARG A 120 -60.90 56.13 -18.11
CA ARG A 120 -60.21 55.14 -18.94
C ARG A 120 -58.74 55.04 -18.58
N GLN A 121 -58.06 56.17 -18.42
CA GLN A 121 -56.65 56.22 -18.02
C GLN A 121 -56.41 55.61 -16.63
N LEU A 122 -57.31 55.88 -15.68
CA LEU A 122 -57.26 55.23 -14.36
C LEU A 122 -57.50 53.72 -14.43
N ALA A 123 -58.43 53.26 -15.28
CA ALA A 123 -58.69 51.83 -15.45
C ALA A 123 -57.49 51.10 -16.08
N ASP A 124 -56.82 51.70 -17.06
CA ASP A 124 -55.62 51.14 -17.69
C ASP A 124 -54.44 51.06 -16.69
N LEU A 125 -54.28 52.08 -15.83
CA LEU A 125 -53.25 52.08 -14.79
C LEU A 125 -53.50 51.02 -13.71
N VAL A 126 -54.75 50.86 -13.26
CA VAL A 126 -55.15 49.78 -12.33
C VAL A 126 -54.87 48.40 -12.96
N PHE A 127 -55.15 48.23 -14.26
CA PHE A 127 -54.85 46.99 -14.97
C PHE A 127 -53.35 46.68 -15.03
N GLN A 128 -52.51 47.69 -15.32
CA GLN A 128 -51.05 47.54 -15.34
C GLN A 128 -50.49 47.15 -13.96
N LEU A 129 -50.92 47.83 -12.89
CA LEU A 129 -50.46 47.54 -11.53
C LEU A 129 -50.93 46.17 -11.02
N ARG A 130 -52.12 45.70 -11.43
CA ARG A 130 -52.58 44.35 -11.12
C ARG A 130 -51.70 43.28 -11.78
N ASN A 131 -51.30 43.48 -13.05
CA ASN A 131 -50.37 42.57 -13.73
C ASN A 131 -48.99 42.56 -13.06
N GLU A 132 -48.50 43.71 -12.60
CA GLU A 132 -47.25 43.81 -11.83
C GLU A 132 -47.35 43.06 -10.49
N ALA A 133 -48.45 43.24 -9.75
CA ALA A 133 -48.72 42.53 -8.50
C ALA A 133 -48.82 41.01 -8.71
N ASP A 134 -49.44 40.56 -9.80
CA ASP A 134 -49.50 39.13 -10.16
C ASP A 134 -48.12 38.55 -10.51
N GLY A 135 -47.26 39.34 -11.19
CA GLY A 135 -45.86 38.98 -11.42
C GLY A 135 -45.06 38.84 -10.12
N LEU A 136 -45.20 39.78 -9.19
CA LEU A 136 -44.57 39.72 -7.86
C LEU A 136 -45.07 38.54 -7.02
N ARG A 137 -46.36 38.21 -7.09
CA ARG A 137 -46.92 37.01 -6.43
C ARG A 137 -46.29 35.72 -6.95
N ALA A 138 -46.09 35.60 -8.26
CA ALA A 138 -45.45 34.44 -8.87
C ALA A 138 -43.98 34.29 -8.44
N GLN A 139 -43.23 35.40 -8.41
CA GLN A 139 -41.83 35.43 -7.95
C GLN A 139 -41.70 35.11 -6.46
N LEU A 140 -42.61 35.63 -5.63
CA LEU A 140 -42.68 35.33 -4.20
C LEU A 140 -42.98 33.85 -3.95
N ALA A 141 -43.93 33.25 -4.68
CA ALA A 141 -44.27 31.84 -4.56
C ALA A 141 -43.08 30.93 -4.92
N ALA A 142 -42.36 31.25 -6.00
CA ALA A 142 -41.17 30.50 -6.42
C ALA A 142 -40.04 30.61 -5.37
N SER A 143 -39.77 31.82 -4.86
CA SER A 143 -38.70 32.07 -3.88
C SER A 143 -39.02 31.46 -2.51
N ALA A 144 -40.28 31.49 -2.07
CA ALA A 144 -40.72 30.85 -0.83
C ALA A 144 -40.64 29.33 -0.89
N ALA A 145 -40.98 28.73 -2.04
CA ALA A 145 -40.82 27.29 -2.26
C ALA A 145 -39.34 26.86 -2.21
N ALA A 146 -38.44 27.67 -2.79
CA ALA A 146 -37.00 27.43 -2.74
C ALA A 146 -36.43 27.56 -1.31
N SER A 147 -36.89 28.55 -0.53
CA SER A 147 -36.49 28.71 0.89
C SER A 147 -36.91 27.51 1.74
N HIS A 148 -38.18 27.08 1.62
CA HIS A 148 -38.69 25.92 2.34
C HIS A 148 -37.97 24.62 1.98
N ALA A 149 -37.63 24.42 0.69
CA ALA A 149 -36.86 23.26 0.26
C ALA A 149 -35.43 23.26 0.84
N ALA A 150 -34.78 24.43 0.92
CA ALA A 150 -33.45 24.58 1.49
C ALA A 150 -33.43 24.36 3.02
N GLU A 151 -34.44 24.84 3.73
CA GLU A 151 -34.62 24.61 5.18
C GLU A 151 -34.89 23.14 5.49
N ALA A 152 -35.80 22.49 4.74
CA ALA A 152 -36.11 21.07 4.91
C ALA A 152 -34.88 20.18 4.68
N SER A 153 -34.09 20.48 3.65
CA SER A 153 -32.84 19.76 3.37
C SER A 153 -31.77 19.98 4.46
N THR A 154 -31.70 21.18 5.03
CA THR A 154 -30.79 21.48 6.15
C THR A 154 -31.19 20.74 7.42
N ALA A 155 -32.49 20.68 7.74
CA ALA A 155 -33.00 19.94 8.90
C ALA A 155 -32.75 18.43 8.78
N GLN A 156 -32.98 17.83 7.60
CA GLN A 156 -32.71 16.43 7.33
C GLN A 156 -31.22 16.07 7.49
N LEU A 157 -30.32 16.95 7.04
CA LEU A 157 -28.88 16.77 7.22
C LEU A 157 -28.44 16.91 8.68
N GLN A 158 -29.09 17.79 9.45
CA GLN A 158 -28.82 17.96 10.90
C GLN A 158 -29.29 16.75 11.71
N GLU A 159 -30.46 16.21 11.41
CA GLU A 159 -30.99 15.01 12.05
C GLU A 159 -30.12 13.78 11.73
N ALA A 160 -29.75 13.59 10.46
CA ALA A 160 -28.81 12.55 10.05
C ALA A 160 -27.44 12.69 10.73
N ALA A 161 -26.92 13.91 10.89
CA ALA A 161 -25.65 14.16 11.57
C ALA A 161 -25.72 13.99 13.11
N ALA A 162 -26.89 14.19 13.72
CA ALA A 162 -27.11 13.96 15.15
C ALA A 162 -27.29 12.46 15.44
N GLU A 163 -27.96 11.72 14.57
CA GLU A 163 -28.10 10.27 14.64
C GLU A 163 -26.76 9.56 14.39
N TRP A 164 -25.98 10.04 13.42
CA TRP A 164 -24.62 9.56 13.18
C TRP A 164 -23.66 9.79 14.35
N ARG A 165 -23.81 10.92 15.07
CA ARG A 165 -23.03 11.21 16.29
C ARG A 165 -23.38 10.25 17.44
N ARG A 166 -24.67 10.01 17.70
CA ARG A 166 -25.10 9.04 18.73
C ARG A 166 -24.60 7.62 18.44
N GLN A 167 -24.65 7.19 17.18
CA GLN A 167 -24.14 5.88 16.76
C GLN A 167 -22.61 5.79 16.85
N GLY A 168 -21.90 6.91 16.66
CA GLY A 168 -20.44 6.99 16.80
C GLY A 168 -19.93 6.90 18.24
N GLU A 169 -20.63 7.53 19.20
CA GLU A 169 -20.24 7.53 20.62
C GLU A 169 -20.42 6.14 21.27
N GLU A 170 -21.54 5.45 21.01
CA GLU A 170 -21.75 4.07 21.48
C GLU A 170 -20.76 3.08 20.85
N GLY A 171 -20.39 3.29 19.58
CA GLY A 171 -19.39 2.48 18.88
C GLY A 171 -17.96 2.64 19.44
N LEU A 172 -17.60 3.83 19.91
CA LEU A 172 -16.30 4.13 20.48
C LEU A 172 -16.10 3.48 21.86
N GLU A 173 -17.13 3.42 22.69
CA GLU A 173 -17.07 2.80 24.02
C GLU A 173 -16.95 1.27 23.92
N VAL A 174 -17.70 0.63 23.03
CA VAL A 174 -17.58 -0.82 22.76
C VAL A 174 -16.22 -1.16 22.15
N ALA A 175 -15.70 -0.33 21.24
CA ALA A 175 -14.37 -0.52 20.67
C ALA A 175 -13.26 -0.36 21.71
N ALA A 176 -13.41 0.55 22.69
CA ALA A 176 -12.46 0.69 23.79
C ALA A 176 -12.45 -0.55 24.71
N GLN A 177 -13.62 -1.10 25.03
CA GLN A 177 -13.73 -2.32 25.84
C GLN A 177 -13.14 -3.56 25.13
N GLU A 178 -13.40 -3.72 23.82
CA GLU A 178 -12.83 -4.83 23.04
C GLU A 178 -11.32 -4.69 22.81
N ARG A 179 -10.79 -3.46 22.68
CA ARG A 179 -9.33 -3.22 22.66
C ARG A 179 -8.67 -3.62 23.98
N ALA A 180 -9.24 -3.23 25.12
CA ALA A 180 -8.72 -3.64 26.43
C ALA A 180 -8.71 -5.17 26.60
N ARG A 181 -9.77 -5.85 26.11
CA ARG A 181 -9.87 -7.31 26.13
C ARG A 181 -8.86 -7.99 25.20
N SER A 182 -8.63 -7.42 24.02
CA SER A 182 -7.61 -7.88 23.07
C SER A 182 -6.20 -7.80 23.66
N THR A 183 -5.85 -6.67 24.30
CA THR A 183 -4.56 -6.49 24.96
C THR A 183 -4.34 -7.50 26.08
N ALA A 184 -5.36 -7.74 26.92
CA ALA A 184 -5.26 -8.72 28.00
C ALA A 184 -5.04 -10.16 27.50
N LEU A 185 -5.69 -10.55 26.41
CA LEU A 185 -5.48 -11.87 25.79
C LEU A 185 -4.10 -12.00 25.15
N GLN A 186 -3.56 -10.92 24.59
CA GLN A 186 -2.26 -10.92 23.93
C GLN A 186 -1.12 -11.14 24.93
N VAL A 187 -1.20 -10.52 26.11
CA VAL A 187 -0.27 -10.76 27.23
C VAL A 187 -0.28 -12.23 27.67
N GLU A 188 -1.44 -12.88 27.71
CA GLU A 188 -1.55 -14.28 28.09
C GLU A 188 -0.98 -15.24 27.03
N VAL A 189 -1.14 -14.92 25.74
CA VAL A 189 -0.54 -15.67 24.63
C VAL A 189 1.00 -15.56 24.66
N GLU A 190 1.54 -14.39 24.98
CA GLU A 190 2.97 -14.18 25.14
C GLU A 190 3.53 -14.97 26.33
N ARG A 191 2.83 -14.96 27.48
CA ARG A 191 3.16 -15.76 28.66
C ARG A 191 3.24 -17.26 28.33
N LEU A 192 2.21 -17.80 27.68
CA LEU A 192 2.17 -19.22 27.27
C LEU A 192 3.24 -19.55 26.23
N SER A 193 3.58 -18.62 25.34
CA SER A 193 4.64 -18.80 24.36
C SER A 193 6.02 -18.91 25.02
N ALA A 194 6.30 -18.06 26.02
CA ALA A 194 7.53 -18.12 26.80
C ALA A 194 7.65 -19.43 27.59
N GLU A 195 6.55 -19.90 28.21
CA GLU A 195 6.50 -21.19 28.92
C GLU A 195 6.76 -22.37 27.98
N LEU A 196 6.13 -22.39 26.79
CA LEU A 196 6.36 -23.41 25.77
C LEU A 196 7.81 -23.45 25.28
N GLU A 197 8.46 -22.30 25.12
CA GLU A 197 9.88 -22.23 24.75
C GLU A 197 10.79 -22.79 25.85
N ALA A 198 10.52 -22.47 27.11
CA ALA A 198 11.27 -23.03 28.23
C ALA A 198 11.19 -24.56 28.27
N VAL A 199 10.00 -25.13 28.05
CA VAL A 199 9.80 -26.60 27.98
C VAL A 199 10.51 -27.20 26.77
N ARG A 200 10.52 -26.52 25.61
CA ARG A 200 11.27 -26.98 24.43
C ARG A 200 12.78 -27.00 24.65
N ARG A 201 13.33 -25.97 25.30
CA ARG A 201 14.77 -25.91 25.66
C ARG A 201 15.16 -27.06 26.58
N GLU A 202 14.39 -27.30 27.65
CA GLU A 202 14.65 -28.42 28.57
C GLU A 202 14.55 -29.78 27.84
N ARG A 203 13.56 -29.96 26.95
CA ARG A 203 13.44 -31.18 26.13
C ARG A 203 14.68 -31.41 25.26
N ASP A 204 15.22 -30.36 24.66
CA ASP A 204 16.38 -30.46 23.78
C ASP A 204 17.68 -30.71 24.58
N ASP A 205 17.81 -30.12 25.77
CA ASP A 205 18.87 -30.45 26.72
C ASP A 205 18.82 -31.89 27.20
N GLN A 206 17.64 -32.40 27.53
CA GLN A 206 17.43 -33.80 27.89
C GLN A 206 17.79 -34.74 26.73
N ARG A 207 17.47 -34.38 25.48
CA ARG A 207 17.88 -35.15 24.29
C ARG A 207 19.39 -35.25 24.18
N ARG A 208 20.12 -34.16 24.44
CA ARG A 208 21.59 -34.13 24.44
C ARG A 208 22.16 -35.03 25.54
N ARG A 209 21.64 -34.93 26.77
CA ARG A 209 22.05 -35.79 27.91
C ARG A 209 21.87 -37.28 27.60
N ARG A 210 20.73 -37.64 26.99
CA ARG A 210 20.45 -39.02 26.58
C ARG A 210 21.39 -39.52 25.49
N GLN A 211 21.64 -38.73 24.45
CA GLN A 211 22.57 -39.12 23.38
C GLN A 211 23.99 -39.34 23.91
N ALA A 212 24.42 -38.52 24.87
CA ALA A 212 25.69 -38.73 25.56
C ALA A 212 25.70 -40.02 26.40
N ALA A 213 24.61 -40.33 27.12
CA ALA A 213 24.47 -41.56 27.89
C ALA A 213 24.43 -42.82 26.99
N GLU A 214 23.72 -42.78 25.86
CA GLU A 214 23.66 -43.88 24.89
C GLU A 214 25.04 -44.11 24.23
N ALA A 215 25.78 -43.03 23.91
CA ALA A 215 27.15 -43.13 23.43
C ALA A 215 28.12 -43.70 24.48
N ALA A 216 27.96 -43.35 25.76
CA ALA A 216 28.75 -43.91 26.85
C ALA A 216 28.47 -45.41 27.05
N VAL A 217 27.20 -45.84 26.95
CA VAL A 217 26.82 -47.26 26.99
C VAL A 217 27.47 -48.03 25.83
N ALA A 218 27.45 -47.48 24.61
CA ALA A 218 28.06 -48.13 23.45
C ALA A 218 29.58 -48.34 23.61
N ARG A 219 30.28 -47.38 24.23
CA ARG A 219 31.72 -47.47 24.53
C ARG A 219 32.02 -48.53 25.60
N LEU A 220 31.29 -48.52 26.72
CA LEU A 220 31.47 -49.50 27.80
C LEU A 220 31.21 -50.94 27.35
N GLN A 221 30.30 -51.13 26.39
CA GLN A 221 30.02 -52.43 25.80
C GLN A 221 31.12 -52.93 24.86
N ALA A 222 31.79 -52.02 24.15
CA ALA A 222 32.94 -52.35 23.32
C ALA A 222 34.17 -52.78 24.16
N ASP A 223 34.31 -52.20 25.36
CA ASP A 223 35.44 -52.45 26.27
C ASP A 223 35.21 -53.63 27.25
N GLY A 224 34.11 -54.37 27.11
CA GLY A 224 33.82 -55.58 27.90
C GLY A 224 33.63 -55.38 29.42
N SER A 225 33.48 -54.14 29.88
CA SER A 225 33.52 -53.77 31.30
C SER A 225 32.17 -53.30 31.84
N GLY A 226 31.77 -53.79 33.02
CA GLY A 226 30.70 -53.18 33.84
C GLY A 226 29.24 -53.46 33.44
N PRO A 227 28.77 -54.72 33.43
CA PRO A 227 27.37 -55.07 33.11
C PRO A 227 26.34 -54.44 34.06
N ALA A 228 26.69 -54.19 35.32
CA ALA A 228 25.83 -53.49 36.29
C ALA A 228 25.62 -52.01 35.94
N LEU A 229 26.68 -51.31 35.54
CA LEU A 229 26.62 -49.89 35.16
C LEU A 229 25.83 -49.69 33.84
N VAL A 230 25.98 -50.63 32.90
CA VAL A 230 25.20 -50.65 31.65
C VAL A 230 23.71 -50.89 31.93
N ALA A 231 23.36 -51.75 32.89
CA ALA A 231 21.97 -51.97 33.29
C ALA A 231 21.35 -50.73 33.94
N GLU A 232 22.10 -50.03 34.80
CA GLU A 232 21.65 -48.79 35.43
C GLU A 232 21.42 -47.66 34.41
N LEU A 233 22.36 -47.46 33.48
CA LEU A 233 22.23 -46.45 32.41
C LEU A 233 21.05 -46.73 31.48
N ARG A 234 20.77 -48.02 31.18
CA ARG A 234 19.60 -48.42 30.39
C ARG A 234 18.28 -48.14 31.09
N SER A 235 18.22 -48.35 32.41
CA SER A 235 17.06 -48.02 33.24
C SER A 235 16.78 -46.51 33.25
N ARG A 236 17.83 -45.68 33.41
CA ARG A 236 17.73 -44.21 33.34
C ARG A 236 17.23 -43.74 31.97
N CYS A 237 17.78 -44.28 30.88
CA CYS A 237 17.30 -43.99 29.52
C CYS A 237 15.83 -44.40 29.30
N ALA A 238 15.35 -45.44 29.97
CA ALA A 238 13.94 -45.86 29.90
C ALA A 238 13.00 -44.92 30.65
N GLN A 239 13.40 -44.44 31.83
CA GLN A 239 12.67 -43.41 32.58
C GLN A 239 12.58 -42.09 31.82
N GLU A 240 13.69 -41.65 31.20
CA GLU A 240 13.70 -40.44 30.35
C GLU A 240 12.79 -40.57 29.11
N ARG A 241 12.70 -41.77 28.52
CA ARG A 241 11.75 -42.03 27.42
C ARG A 241 10.29 -41.91 27.86
N ALA A 242 9.96 -42.37 29.06
CA ALA A 242 8.61 -42.26 29.61
C ALA A 242 8.25 -40.79 29.91
N TRP A 243 9.18 -40.04 30.49
CA TRP A 243 9.03 -38.60 30.73
C TRP A 243 8.82 -37.81 29.42
N ARG A 244 9.61 -38.08 28.38
CA ARG A 244 9.43 -37.44 27.06
C ARG A 244 8.04 -37.68 26.49
N LYS A 245 7.49 -38.90 26.62
CA LYS A 245 6.11 -39.20 26.17
C LYS A 245 5.05 -38.43 26.97
N ALA A 246 5.32 -38.09 28.24
CA ALA A 246 4.42 -37.24 29.03
C ALA A 246 4.52 -35.77 28.62
N VAL A 247 5.74 -35.26 28.41
CA VAL A 247 5.98 -33.87 27.96
C VAL A 247 5.46 -33.61 26.56
N CYS A 248 5.61 -34.57 25.62
CA CYS A 248 5.02 -34.44 24.28
C CYS A 248 3.50 -34.32 24.32
N ARG A 249 2.81 -35.14 25.13
CA ARG A 249 1.35 -35.06 25.32
C ARG A 249 0.92 -33.75 25.97
N TYR A 250 1.72 -33.19 26.87
CA TYR A 250 1.49 -31.88 27.47
C TYR A 250 1.65 -30.74 26.45
N LEU A 251 2.75 -30.73 25.70
CA LEU A 251 3.01 -29.75 24.64
C LEU A 251 1.90 -29.78 23.57
N GLU A 252 1.38 -30.95 23.23
CA GLU A 252 0.23 -31.10 22.31
C GLU A 252 -1.03 -30.42 22.86
N GLY A 253 -1.35 -30.60 24.15
CA GLY A 253 -2.50 -29.96 24.80
C GLY A 253 -2.35 -28.44 24.92
N GLU A 254 -1.17 -27.94 25.28
CA GLU A 254 -0.92 -26.49 25.40
C GLU A 254 -0.85 -25.80 24.04
N MET A 255 -0.34 -26.46 22.99
CA MET A 255 -0.41 -25.91 21.64
C MET A 255 -1.85 -25.83 21.12
N GLN A 256 -2.72 -26.76 21.51
CA GLN A 256 -4.15 -26.68 21.19
C GLN A 256 -4.82 -25.50 21.92
N ALA A 257 -4.56 -25.32 23.22
CA ALA A 257 -5.09 -24.20 23.99
C ALA A 257 -4.59 -22.84 23.46
N LYS A 258 -3.30 -22.75 23.10
CA LYS A 258 -2.71 -21.56 22.46
C LYS A 258 -3.37 -21.27 21.10
N ALA A 259 -3.55 -22.29 20.26
CA ALA A 259 -4.20 -22.13 18.95
C ALA A 259 -5.66 -21.70 19.07
N GLU A 260 -6.39 -22.16 20.09
CA GLU A 260 -7.76 -21.71 20.37
C GLU A 260 -7.79 -20.24 20.83
N LEU A 261 -6.86 -19.82 21.68
CA LEU A 261 -6.74 -18.42 22.10
C LEU A 261 -6.37 -17.50 20.94
N GLU A 262 -5.42 -17.89 20.09
CA GLU A 262 -5.05 -17.16 18.87
C GLU A 262 -6.25 -17.03 17.91
N ARG A 263 -7.08 -18.07 17.79
CA ARG A 263 -8.32 -18.03 16.99
C ARG A 263 -9.34 -17.05 17.57
N VAL A 264 -9.49 -16.98 18.89
CA VAL A 264 -10.36 -16.00 19.55
C VAL A 264 -9.82 -14.58 19.33
N LEU A 265 -8.51 -14.38 19.44
CA LEU A 265 -7.86 -13.09 19.21
C LEU A 265 -8.03 -12.60 17.77
N LEU A 266 -7.91 -13.52 16.80
CA LEU A 266 -8.14 -13.23 15.40
C LEU A 266 -9.58 -12.78 15.15
N ASN A 267 -10.56 -13.45 15.76
CA ASN A 267 -11.98 -13.10 15.64
C ASN A 267 -12.31 -11.74 16.28
N VAL A 268 -11.72 -11.43 17.44
CA VAL A 268 -11.86 -10.11 18.09
C VAL A 268 -11.22 -9.03 17.21
N GLY A 269 -10.04 -9.31 16.65
CA GLY A 269 -9.31 -8.39 15.77
C GLY A 269 -9.97 -8.17 14.41
N THR A 270 -10.65 -9.16 13.83
CA THR A 270 -11.48 -8.98 12.63
C THR A 270 -12.76 -8.23 12.94
N SER A 271 -13.43 -8.49 14.06
CA SER A 271 -14.59 -7.70 14.49
C SER A 271 -14.24 -6.22 14.70
N LEU A 272 -13.11 -5.90 15.35
CA LEU A 272 -12.62 -4.53 15.52
C LEU A 272 -12.25 -3.86 14.19
N ARG A 273 -11.58 -4.58 13.27
CA ARG A 273 -11.24 -4.07 11.94
C ARG A 273 -12.47 -3.86 11.06
N MET A 274 -13.46 -4.72 11.18
CA MET A 274 -14.73 -4.63 10.44
C MET A 274 -15.60 -3.48 10.99
N GLN A 275 -15.57 -3.22 12.30
CA GLN A 275 -16.15 -2.03 12.93
C GLN A 275 -15.45 -0.73 12.46
N GLN A 276 -14.12 -0.70 12.42
CA GLN A 276 -13.35 0.45 11.93
C GLN A 276 -13.52 0.71 10.42
N ALA A 277 -13.61 -0.35 9.61
CA ALA A 277 -13.70 -0.25 8.15
C ALA A 277 -15.12 0.10 7.66
N LEU A 278 -16.17 -0.31 8.39
CA LEU A 278 -17.57 -0.16 7.93
C LEU A 278 -18.37 0.94 8.63
N ARG A 279 -17.87 1.56 9.72
CA ARG A 279 -18.61 2.57 10.52
C ARG A 279 -20.04 2.11 10.90
N LEU A 280 -20.23 0.83 11.20
CA LEU A 280 -21.54 0.25 11.53
C LEU A 280 -21.78 0.26 13.06
N GLY A 281 -23.04 0.47 13.46
CA GLY A 281 -23.51 0.38 14.85
C GLY A 281 -23.37 -1.01 15.49
N PRO A 282 -23.70 -1.16 16.79
CA PRO A 282 -23.32 -2.33 17.59
C PRO A 282 -23.92 -3.64 17.05
N VAL A 283 -23.05 -4.63 16.80
CA VAL A 283 -23.43 -6.00 16.45
C VAL A 283 -23.54 -6.84 17.72
N SER A 284 -24.57 -7.68 17.80
CA SER A 284 -24.96 -8.48 18.95
C SER A 284 -23.85 -9.42 19.47
N ARG A 285 -23.59 -9.31 20.78
CA ARG A 285 -22.84 -10.18 21.73
C ARG A 285 -22.02 -11.35 21.15
N VAL A 286 -20.70 -11.25 21.30
CA VAL A 286 -19.73 -12.37 21.26
C VAL A 286 -19.76 -13.15 22.59
N PRO A 287 -19.75 -14.49 22.60
CA PRO A 287 -19.86 -15.30 23.82
C PRO A 287 -18.67 -15.11 24.79
N SER A 288 -18.93 -15.21 26.10
CA SER A 288 -17.95 -14.94 27.16
C SER A 288 -16.91 -16.06 27.33
N ALA A 289 -15.62 -15.72 27.32
CA ALA A 289 -14.47 -16.65 27.41
C ALA A 289 -14.09 -17.09 28.85
N SER A 290 -14.86 -16.70 29.86
CA SER A 290 -14.54 -16.88 31.30
C SER A 290 -14.38 -18.36 31.78
N PRO A 291 -15.15 -19.35 31.28
CA PRO A 291 -15.02 -20.73 31.77
C PRO A 291 -13.73 -21.44 31.34
N LEU A 292 -13.21 -21.11 30.16
CA LEU A 292 -12.04 -21.77 29.54
C LEU A 292 -10.72 -21.34 30.20
N VAL A 293 -10.58 -20.05 30.51
CA VAL A 293 -9.41 -19.49 31.22
C VAL A 293 -9.31 -20.07 32.64
N SER A 294 -10.45 -20.23 33.32
CA SER A 294 -10.49 -20.85 34.67
C SER A 294 -10.17 -22.36 34.65
N ALA A 295 -10.45 -23.07 33.56
CA ALA A 295 -10.10 -24.49 33.41
C ALA A 295 -8.61 -24.70 33.13
N ALA A 296 -7.97 -23.80 32.36
CA ALA A 296 -6.53 -23.81 32.10
C ALA A 296 -5.73 -23.50 33.37
N ALA A 297 -6.12 -22.46 34.13
CA ALA A 297 -5.47 -22.08 35.39
C ALA A 297 -5.49 -23.20 36.45
N ARG A 298 -6.60 -23.95 36.55
CA ARG A 298 -6.72 -25.11 37.46
C ARG A 298 -5.84 -26.30 37.04
N ARG A 299 -5.61 -26.50 35.74
CA ARG A 299 -4.70 -27.53 35.21
C ARG A 299 -3.22 -27.18 35.47
N ILE A 300 -2.86 -25.91 35.39
CA ILE A 300 -1.50 -25.39 35.68
C ILE A 300 -1.13 -25.61 37.16
N ALA A 301 -2.06 -25.37 38.09
CA ALA A 301 -1.83 -25.56 39.52
C ALA A 301 -1.59 -27.04 39.93
N SER A 302 -2.21 -27.99 39.21
CA SER A 302 -2.11 -29.43 39.49
C SER A 302 -0.78 -30.07 39.07
N ILE A 303 0.04 -29.38 38.26
CA ILE A 303 1.27 -29.93 37.67
C ILE A 303 2.53 -29.35 38.33
N ARG A 304 2.43 -28.18 38.97
CA ARG A 304 3.52 -27.58 39.77
C ARG A 304 3.97 -28.52 40.92
N THR A 305 3.09 -29.40 41.37
CA THR A 305 3.35 -30.47 42.36
C THR A 305 4.05 -31.70 41.77
N VAL A 306 4.01 -31.92 40.45
CA VAL A 306 4.64 -33.05 39.76
C VAL A 306 6.06 -32.71 39.27
N LEU A 307 6.38 -31.41 39.13
CA LEU A 307 7.65 -30.89 38.60
C LEU A 307 8.67 -30.44 39.66
N ALA A 308 8.42 -30.66 40.95
CA ALA A 308 9.42 -30.38 41.98
C ALA A 308 10.59 -31.38 41.89
N PRO A 309 11.85 -30.93 41.72
CA PRO A 309 13.00 -31.83 41.60
C PRO A 309 13.27 -32.51 42.95
N ALA A 310 13.44 -33.84 42.93
CA ALA A 310 14.03 -34.55 44.05
C ALA A 310 15.48 -34.05 44.23
N SER A 311 15.73 -33.38 45.35
CA SER A 311 17.02 -32.86 45.77
C SER A 311 18.03 -33.99 45.99
N HIS A 312 19.25 -33.88 45.43
CA HIS A 312 20.50 -34.46 45.97
C HIS A 312 21.77 -33.95 45.23
N PRO A 313 22.99 -34.09 45.82
CA PRO A 313 23.86 -32.97 46.15
C PRO A 313 25.07 -32.77 45.21
N GLU A 314 25.72 -31.63 45.40
CA GLU A 314 26.93 -31.14 44.71
C GLU A 314 28.06 -32.18 44.57
N HIS A 315 28.74 -32.22 43.42
CA HIS A 315 30.20 -32.41 43.35
C HIS A 315 30.83 -31.96 42.01
N SER A 316 31.67 -30.92 42.12
CA SER A 316 32.97 -30.64 41.47
C SER A 316 33.20 -30.85 39.95
N LYS A 317 33.35 -29.70 39.27
CA LYS A 317 34.36 -29.31 38.25
C LYS A 317 35.09 -30.43 37.48
N ARG A 318 34.86 -30.48 36.15
CA ARG A 318 35.89 -30.59 35.08
C ARG A 318 35.24 -30.41 33.70
N GLN A 319 35.68 -29.40 32.95
CA GLN A 319 35.39 -29.25 31.52
C GLN A 319 36.28 -30.19 30.69
N PRO A 320 35.81 -30.68 29.53
CA PRO A 320 36.68 -31.02 28.42
C PRO A 320 36.38 -30.20 27.15
N THR A 321 37.45 -29.77 26.51
CA THR A 321 37.60 -29.10 25.21
C THR A 321 36.98 -29.85 24.02
N PRO A 322 36.49 -29.17 22.96
CA PRO A 322 35.94 -29.83 21.77
C PRO A 322 37.03 -30.20 20.75
N ALA A 323 37.02 -31.46 20.30
CA ALA A 323 37.82 -31.95 19.19
C ALA A 323 37.16 -31.56 17.85
N ARG A 324 37.94 -30.83 17.03
CA ARG A 324 37.67 -30.56 15.61
C ARG A 324 37.75 -31.86 14.80
N GLY A 325 36.91 -31.94 13.76
CA GLY A 325 37.18 -32.75 12.57
C GLY A 325 36.14 -33.82 12.28
N LEU A 326 35.06 -33.46 11.58
CA LEU A 326 34.29 -34.38 10.73
C LEU A 326 33.27 -33.61 9.84
N ALA A 327 33.74 -32.66 9.04
CA ALA A 327 32.90 -31.96 8.05
C ALA A 327 33.57 -31.85 6.67
N ALA A 328 34.62 -32.65 6.41
CA ALA A 328 35.49 -32.52 5.24
C ALA A 328 35.41 -33.68 4.23
N GLU A 329 34.47 -34.62 4.35
CA GLU A 329 34.44 -35.84 3.51
C GLU A 329 33.22 -35.97 2.59
N VAL A 330 32.74 -34.86 2.02
CA VAL A 330 31.76 -34.89 0.90
C VAL A 330 32.24 -34.12 -0.35
N THR A 331 33.38 -33.42 -0.29
CA THR A 331 33.97 -32.70 -1.43
C THR A 331 35.08 -33.50 -2.12
N ALA A 332 34.78 -34.70 -2.60
CA ALA A 332 35.72 -35.51 -3.39
C ALA A 332 35.05 -36.12 -4.62
N ALA A 333 34.49 -35.26 -5.49
CA ALA A 333 34.13 -35.59 -6.86
C ALA A 333 34.07 -34.32 -7.75
N ALA A 334 35.11 -33.48 -7.71
CA ALA A 334 35.30 -32.40 -8.68
C ALA A 334 36.78 -31.97 -8.68
N GLY A 335 37.63 -32.73 -9.35
CA GLY A 335 39.03 -32.40 -9.56
C GLY A 335 39.24 -31.77 -10.93
N ALA A 336 39.23 -30.43 -11.00
CA ALA A 336 40.10 -29.63 -11.87
C ALA A 336 39.92 -28.13 -11.58
N ALA A 337 41.00 -27.49 -11.12
CA ALA A 337 41.23 -26.04 -11.00
C ALA A 337 40.42 -25.22 -9.94
N GLY A 338 40.85 -25.32 -8.68
CA GLY A 338 41.34 -24.16 -7.91
C GLY A 338 40.44 -22.93 -7.70
N ALA A 339 39.35 -23.08 -6.93
CA ALA A 339 38.87 -22.08 -5.96
C ALA A 339 37.96 -22.82 -4.96
N MET A 340 38.27 -22.79 -3.65
CA MET A 340 37.35 -23.34 -2.66
C MET A 340 36.05 -22.53 -2.69
N ALA A 341 34.90 -23.20 -2.72
CA ALA A 341 33.61 -22.52 -2.64
C ALA A 341 33.55 -21.64 -1.38
N PRO A 342 33.06 -20.39 -1.48
CA PRO A 342 33.04 -19.45 -0.38
C PRO A 342 32.16 -19.99 0.76
N SER A 343 32.63 -19.88 2.00
CA SER A 343 31.85 -20.32 3.16
C SER A 343 30.58 -19.47 3.31
N LYS A 344 29.53 -20.03 3.93
CA LYS A 344 28.30 -19.28 4.23
C LYS A 344 28.59 -18.01 5.05
N GLN A 345 29.53 -18.07 5.99
CA GLN A 345 29.95 -16.91 6.77
C GLN A 345 30.60 -15.82 5.90
N GLU A 346 31.46 -16.19 4.95
CA GLU A 346 32.07 -15.22 4.04
C GLU A 346 31.03 -14.59 3.11
N LEU A 347 30.05 -15.37 2.64
CA LEU A 347 28.92 -14.84 1.86
C LEU A 347 28.10 -13.85 2.67
N LEU A 348 27.73 -14.18 3.91
CA LEU A 348 26.99 -13.27 4.79
C LEU A 348 27.74 -11.97 5.06
N ARG A 349 29.04 -12.04 5.32
CA ARG A 349 29.90 -10.86 5.51
C ARG A 349 29.90 -9.96 4.27
N ARG A 350 30.01 -10.55 3.08
CA ARG A 350 29.96 -9.81 1.81
C ARG A 350 28.59 -9.20 1.54
N VAL A 351 27.51 -9.90 1.89
CA VAL A 351 26.14 -9.37 1.78
C VAL A 351 25.98 -8.16 2.70
N ALA A 352 26.42 -8.24 3.94
CA ALA A 352 26.36 -7.13 4.89
C ALA A 352 27.12 -5.90 4.38
N GLN A 353 28.30 -6.10 3.77
CA GLN A 353 29.10 -5.03 3.15
C GLN A 353 28.43 -4.33 1.96
N LEU A 354 27.39 -4.94 1.36
CA LEU A 354 26.60 -4.28 0.32
C LEU A 354 25.53 -3.36 0.90
N VAL A 355 25.03 -3.62 2.11
CA VAL A 355 23.92 -2.83 2.66
C VAL A 355 24.45 -1.48 3.11
N PRO A 356 23.90 -0.35 2.63
CA PRO A 356 24.38 0.97 3.03
C PRO A 356 23.96 1.29 4.46
N ASP A 357 24.89 1.86 5.24
CA ASP A 357 24.56 2.37 6.58
C ASP A 357 23.49 3.46 6.53
N LEU A 358 22.59 3.47 7.51
CA LEU A 358 21.65 4.56 7.69
C LEU A 358 22.34 5.67 8.50
N ALA A 359 22.48 6.86 7.91
CA ALA A 359 23.18 7.98 8.54
C ALA A 359 22.43 9.31 8.26
N PRO A 360 22.39 10.24 9.23
CA PRO A 360 21.60 11.47 9.14
C PRO A 360 22.12 12.48 8.10
N ASP A 361 23.36 12.32 7.65
CA ASP A 361 24.01 13.13 6.61
C ASP A 361 23.73 12.61 5.19
N LYS A 362 23.09 11.43 5.04
CA LYS A 362 22.67 10.91 3.74
C LYS A 362 21.35 11.54 3.29
N TYR A 363 21.20 11.73 1.97
CA TYR A 363 20.01 12.30 1.37
C TYR A 363 19.31 11.34 0.39
N LYS A 364 18.04 11.63 0.13
CA LYS A 364 17.17 10.84 -0.76
C LYS A 364 17.81 10.60 -2.13
N GLY A 365 17.97 9.33 -2.49
CA GLY A 365 18.51 8.84 -3.75
C GLY A 365 19.91 8.23 -3.65
N GLN A 366 20.60 8.39 -2.51
CA GLN A 366 21.92 7.81 -2.27
C GLN A 366 21.86 6.32 -1.93
N ALA A 367 20.77 5.85 -1.32
CA ALA A 367 20.55 4.43 -0.99
C ALA A 367 19.81 3.67 -2.11
N GLY A 368 19.77 4.21 -3.34
CA GLY A 368 19.29 3.46 -4.51
C GLY A 368 18.03 4.03 -5.16
N LYS A 369 18.08 4.20 -6.48
CA LYS A 369 16.97 4.59 -7.35
C LYS A 369 16.74 3.46 -8.32
N ILE A 370 15.66 2.72 -8.14
CA ILE A 370 15.37 1.50 -8.90
C ILE A 370 14.27 1.79 -9.91
N ALA A 371 14.42 1.28 -11.13
CA ALA A 371 13.35 1.29 -12.12
C ALA A 371 12.87 -0.12 -12.42
N VAL A 372 11.56 -0.29 -12.60
CA VAL A 372 10.94 -1.53 -13.05
C VAL A 372 10.23 -1.26 -14.37
N VAL A 373 10.65 -1.93 -15.44
CA VAL A 373 10.02 -1.89 -16.76
C VAL A 373 9.17 -3.15 -16.91
N GLY A 374 7.86 -2.97 -16.84
CA GLY A 374 6.90 -4.03 -16.61
C GLY A 374 5.46 -3.54 -16.62
N GLY A 375 4.50 -4.42 -16.42
CA GLY A 375 3.09 -4.06 -16.33
C GLY A 375 2.42 -3.76 -17.67
N CYS A 376 1.62 -4.72 -18.13
CA CYS A 376 0.61 -4.56 -19.15
C CYS A 376 -0.78 -4.47 -18.51
N ARG A 377 -1.80 -4.35 -19.37
CA ARG A 377 -3.21 -4.23 -18.96
C ARG A 377 -3.65 -5.33 -17.99
N GLU A 378 -3.19 -6.56 -18.18
CA GLU A 378 -3.59 -7.73 -17.39
C GLU A 378 -2.71 -7.93 -16.14
N TYR A 379 -1.42 -7.58 -16.21
CA TYR A 379 -0.43 -7.96 -15.20
C TYR A 379 0.12 -6.76 -14.42
N THR A 380 -0.74 -6.13 -13.63
CA THR A 380 -0.40 -4.94 -12.83
C THR A 380 0.29 -5.26 -11.49
N GLY A 381 0.06 -6.45 -10.93
CA GLY A 381 0.61 -6.84 -9.62
C GLY A 381 2.11 -7.16 -9.62
N ALA A 382 2.60 -7.77 -10.70
CA ALA A 382 4.02 -8.14 -10.83
C ALA A 382 4.98 -6.94 -10.73
N PRO A 383 4.83 -5.85 -11.51
CA PRO A 383 5.70 -4.69 -11.38
C PRO A 383 5.56 -3.99 -10.02
N PHE A 384 4.38 -4.06 -9.39
CA PHE A 384 4.18 -3.56 -8.02
C PHE A 384 5.01 -4.36 -7.01
N PHE A 385 4.99 -5.70 -7.05
CA PHE A 385 5.76 -6.51 -6.11
C PHE A 385 7.27 -6.29 -6.27
N ALA A 386 7.78 -6.21 -7.50
CA ALA A 386 9.19 -5.92 -7.74
C ALA A 386 9.59 -4.52 -7.24
N SER A 387 8.79 -3.50 -7.56
CA SER A 387 9.10 -2.11 -7.18
C SER A 387 8.97 -1.88 -5.67
N MET A 388 7.96 -2.47 -5.01
CA MET A 388 7.82 -2.40 -3.56
C MET A 388 8.86 -3.23 -2.83
N ALA A 389 9.29 -4.38 -3.36
CA ALA A 389 10.36 -5.16 -2.75
C ALA A 389 11.67 -4.34 -2.69
N ALA A 390 12.00 -3.62 -3.76
CA ALA A 390 13.14 -2.71 -3.75
C ALA A 390 13.03 -1.65 -2.63
N LEU A 391 11.87 -1.00 -2.47
CA LEU A 391 11.65 -0.03 -1.38
C LEU A 391 11.75 -0.68 0.01
N LYS A 392 11.12 -1.85 0.20
CA LYS A 392 11.09 -2.54 1.50
C LYS A 392 12.45 -3.11 1.93
N ILE A 393 13.34 -3.34 0.97
CA ILE A 393 14.75 -3.68 1.23
C ILE A 393 15.56 -2.45 1.67
N GLY A 394 15.16 -1.25 1.26
CA GLY A 394 15.84 0.01 1.63
C GLY A 394 16.25 0.89 0.46
N ALA A 395 15.78 0.64 -0.77
CA ALA A 395 15.98 1.60 -1.86
C ALA A 395 15.17 2.88 -1.59
N ASP A 396 15.77 4.05 -1.85
CA ASP A 396 15.13 5.35 -1.57
C ASP A 396 13.96 5.67 -2.50
N ILE A 397 14.08 5.27 -3.77
CA ILE A 397 13.11 5.63 -4.82
C ILE A 397 12.90 4.44 -5.74
N SER A 398 11.64 4.16 -6.06
CA SER A 398 11.26 3.12 -7.00
C SER A 398 10.31 3.67 -8.07
N HIS A 399 10.70 3.47 -9.32
CA HIS A 399 9.98 3.90 -10.51
C HIS A 399 9.40 2.69 -11.23
N VAL A 400 8.20 2.84 -11.80
CA VAL A 400 7.59 1.81 -12.65
C VAL A 400 7.29 2.40 -14.02
N PHE A 401 7.84 1.80 -15.08
CA PHE A 401 7.52 2.10 -16.47
C PHE A 401 6.59 1.02 -16.99
N CYS A 402 5.34 1.39 -17.25
CA CYS A 402 4.28 0.46 -17.62
C CYS A 402 3.42 1.01 -18.76
N THR A 403 2.45 0.20 -19.22
CA THR A 403 1.44 0.70 -20.15
C THR A 403 0.48 1.66 -19.46
N GLU A 404 -0.16 2.52 -20.23
CA GLU A 404 -1.16 3.46 -19.72
C GLU A 404 -2.30 2.75 -18.99
N GLY A 405 -2.78 1.62 -19.54
CA GLY A 405 -3.83 0.80 -18.92
C GLY A 405 -3.44 0.20 -17.57
N ALA A 406 -2.15 -0.02 -17.31
CA ALA A 406 -1.65 -0.54 -16.04
C ALA A 406 -1.43 0.56 -14.98
N ALA A 407 -1.15 1.79 -15.42
CA ALA A 407 -0.60 2.84 -14.55
C ALA A 407 -1.56 3.25 -13.43
N THR A 408 -2.84 3.45 -13.72
CA THR A 408 -3.83 3.86 -12.71
C THR A 408 -4.00 2.81 -11.63
N VAL A 409 -3.97 1.52 -12.00
CA VAL A 409 -4.09 0.41 -11.06
C VAL A 409 -2.86 0.33 -10.16
N ILE A 410 -1.66 0.41 -10.73
CA ILE A 410 -0.40 0.35 -9.97
C ILE A 410 -0.29 1.53 -8.99
N LYS A 411 -0.66 2.75 -9.42
CA LYS A 411 -0.72 3.93 -8.54
C LYS A 411 -1.71 3.76 -7.38
N GLY A 412 -2.78 2.98 -7.60
CA GLY A 412 -3.76 2.65 -6.56
C GLY A 412 -3.25 1.68 -5.49
N TYR A 413 -2.19 0.92 -5.76
CA TYR A 413 -1.63 -0.02 -4.78
C TYR A 413 -0.72 0.65 -3.75
N SER A 414 0.05 1.67 -4.13
CA SER A 414 0.88 2.45 -3.19
C SER A 414 1.18 3.85 -3.72
N PRO A 415 1.08 4.91 -2.87
CA PRO A 415 1.50 6.26 -3.22
C PRO A 415 3.03 6.44 -3.22
N GLU A 416 3.80 5.46 -2.74
CA GLU A 416 5.27 5.51 -2.67
C GLU A 416 5.93 5.35 -4.05
N LEU A 417 5.23 4.72 -5.00
CA LEU A 417 5.75 4.39 -6.33
C LEU A 417 5.59 5.54 -7.32
N ILE A 418 6.64 5.84 -8.08
CA ILE A 418 6.57 6.81 -9.17
C ILE A 418 6.28 6.07 -10.48
N VAL A 419 5.04 6.13 -10.94
CA VAL A 419 4.55 5.33 -12.08
C VAL A 419 4.44 6.16 -13.37
N HIS A 420 5.13 5.70 -14.41
CA HIS A 420 5.29 6.31 -15.73
C HIS A 420 4.57 5.49 -16.81
N PRO A 421 3.46 5.99 -17.38
CA PRO A 421 2.69 5.29 -18.42
C PRO A 421 3.31 5.48 -19.82
N TYR A 422 4.57 5.06 -20.01
CA TYR A 422 5.28 5.29 -21.27
C TYR A 422 5.31 4.08 -22.21
N LEU A 423 5.01 2.86 -21.74
CA LEU A 423 5.02 1.70 -22.63
C LEU A 423 3.79 1.70 -23.54
N PRO A 424 3.99 1.58 -24.86
CA PRO A 424 2.88 1.53 -25.82
C PRO A 424 2.23 0.15 -25.81
N ASP A 425 0.91 0.11 -26.01
CA ASP A 425 0.12 -1.14 -26.11
C ASP A 425 -0.53 -1.20 -27.49
N SER A 426 -0.37 -2.31 -28.22
CA SER A 426 -0.94 -2.46 -29.57
C SER A 426 -2.46 -2.26 -29.62
N SER A 427 -3.18 -2.51 -28.52
CA SER A 427 -4.64 -2.33 -28.43
C SER A 427 -5.08 -0.85 -28.42
N GLN A 428 -4.18 0.07 -28.07
CA GLN A 428 -4.44 1.50 -27.99
C GLN A 428 -3.90 2.27 -29.21
N GLN A 429 -3.10 1.62 -30.06
CA GLN A 429 -2.43 2.27 -31.19
C GLN A 429 -3.18 2.01 -32.50
N GLY A 430 -3.72 3.08 -33.10
CA GLY A 430 -4.19 3.08 -34.49
C GLY A 430 -3.04 3.33 -35.47
N GLY A 431 -3.18 2.90 -36.73
CA GLY A 431 -2.27 3.34 -37.81
C GLY A 431 -1.31 2.30 -38.41
N GLY A 432 -1.54 1.00 -38.20
CA GLY A 432 -0.72 -0.07 -38.83
C GLY A 432 0.75 -0.05 -38.39
N GLN A 433 1.64 -0.63 -39.20
CA GLN A 433 3.06 -0.78 -38.83
C GLN A 433 3.80 0.55 -38.61
N GLN A 434 3.47 1.60 -39.38
CA GLN A 434 4.09 2.92 -39.23
C GLN A 434 3.69 3.59 -37.90
N GLY A 435 2.42 3.48 -37.49
CA GLY A 435 1.97 4.00 -36.20
C GLY A 435 2.64 3.30 -35.02
N GLN A 436 2.81 1.98 -35.10
CA GLN A 436 3.51 1.20 -34.08
C GLN A 436 4.99 1.58 -33.96
N GLU A 437 5.68 1.79 -35.10
CA GLU A 437 7.06 2.26 -35.11
C GLU A 437 7.20 3.63 -34.44
N GLN A 438 6.31 4.57 -34.76
CA GLN A 438 6.31 5.90 -34.17
C GLN A 438 6.04 5.85 -32.65
N ALA A 439 5.07 5.04 -32.21
CA ALA A 439 4.76 4.84 -30.79
C ALA A 439 5.97 4.26 -30.04
N ARG A 440 6.67 3.28 -30.63
CA ARG A 440 7.91 2.73 -30.07
C ARG A 440 8.98 3.81 -29.91
N GLN A 441 9.24 4.60 -30.96
CA GLN A 441 10.26 5.65 -30.92
C GLN A 441 9.94 6.71 -29.85
N GLN A 442 8.67 7.13 -29.75
CA GLN A 442 8.22 8.08 -28.73
C GLN A 442 8.41 7.52 -27.32
N ALA A 443 8.06 6.25 -27.09
CA ALA A 443 8.23 5.59 -25.80
C ALA A 443 9.70 5.52 -25.40
N VAL A 444 10.59 5.11 -26.31
CA VAL A 444 12.04 5.06 -26.05
C VAL A 444 12.58 6.46 -25.75
N GLN A 445 12.20 7.48 -26.54
CA GLN A 445 12.59 8.87 -26.30
C GLN A 445 12.10 9.41 -24.94
N ALA A 446 10.94 8.95 -24.47
CA ALA A 446 10.42 9.33 -23.16
C ALA A 446 11.13 8.61 -22.00
N ILE A 447 11.50 7.33 -22.16
CA ILE A 447 12.10 6.51 -21.11
C ILE A 447 13.60 6.76 -20.98
N GLU A 448 14.32 6.89 -22.10
CA GLU A 448 15.78 6.93 -22.13
C GLU A 448 16.41 8.02 -21.23
N PRO A 449 15.89 9.26 -21.17
CA PRO A 449 16.42 10.30 -20.26
C PRO A 449 16.29 9.97 -18.77
N TRP A 450 15.34 9.11 -18.40
CA TRP A 450 15.21 8.67 -17.00
C TRP A 450 16.29 7.68 -16.59
N LEU A 451 16.82 6.91 -17.54
CA LEU A 451 17.81 5.86 -17.25
C LEU A 451 19.05 6.42 -16.56
N ASP A 452 19.46 7.64 -16.91
CA ASP A 452 20.60 8.34 -16.29
C ASP A 452 20.40 8.65 -14.80
N ARG A 453 19.17 8.49 -14.30
CA ARG A 453 18.81 8.74 -12.90
C ARG A 453 18.76 7.46 -12.07
N PHE A 454 18.78 6.27 -12.67
CA PHE A 454 18.63 5.01 -11.95
C PHE A 454 19.98 4.36 -11.66
N ASP A 455 19.98 3.54 -10.61
CA ASP A 455 21.15 2.77 -10.19
C ASP A 455 20.99 1.27 -10.54
N ALA A 456 19.76 0.81 -10.79
CA ALA A 456 19.48 -0.49 -11.37
C ALA A 456 18.10 -0.52 -12.04
N VAL A 457 17.91 -1.45 -12.99
CA VAL A 457 16.67 -1.62 -13.74
C VAL A 457 16.22 -3.08 -13.70
N VAL A 458 14.96 -3.33 -13.35
CA VAL A 458 14.29 -4.62 -13.50
C VAL A 458 13.49 -4.62 -14.79
N ILE A 459 13.57 -5.67 -15.60
CA ILE A 459 12.86 -5.80 -16.87
C ILE A 459 12.13 -7.13 -16.87
N GLY A 460 10.82 -7.10 -17.11
CA GLY A 460 10.03 -8.32 -17.25
C GLY A 460 8.74 -8.43 -16.44
N PRO A 461 8.70 -8.02 -15.15
CA PRO A 461 7.54 -8.24 -14.29
C PRO A 461 6.24 -7.74 -14.93
N GLY A 462 5.40 -8.67 -15.36
CA GLY A 462 4.11 -8.37 -15.99
C GLY A 462 4.18 -7.65 -17.33
N LEU A 463 5.27 -7.75 -18.10
CA LEU A 463 5.34 -7.14 -19.45
C LEU A 463 4.28 -7.67 -20.41
N GLY A 464 3.88 -8.94 -20.27
CA GLY A 464 3.10 -9.62 -21.28
C GLY A 464 3.93 -9.90 -22.54
N ARG A 465 3.25 -10.26 -23.62
CA ARG A 465 3.89 -10.68 -24.89
C ARG A 465 3.37 -9.94 -26.10
N ASP A 466 2.91 -8.72 -25.88
CA ASP A 466 2.55 -7.82 -26.96
C ASP A 466 3.81 -7.45 -27.79
N PRO A 467 3.81 -7.63 -29.13
CA PRO A 467 4.99 -7.37 -29.95
C PRO A 467 5.51 -5.93 -29.88
N LEU A 468 4.61 -4.94 -29.72
CA LEU A 468 4.99 -3.54 -29.62
C LEU A 468 5.66 -3.25 -28.26
N ILE A 469 5.12 -3.77 -27.16
CA ILE A 469 5.78 -3.70 -25.85
C ILE A 469 7.17 -4.34 -25.92
N LEU A 470 7.25 -5.58 -26.42
CA LEU A 470 8.50 -6.34 -26.45
C LEU A 470 9.59 -5.67 -27.30
N SER A 471 9.23 -5.15 -28.47
CA SER A 471 10.18 -4.41 -29.33
C SER A 471 10.61 -3.07 -28.72
N THR A 472 9.73 -2.39 -28.00
CA THR A 472 10.08 -1.18 -27.23
C THR A 472 11.05 -1.51 -26.10
N VAL A 473 10.77 -2.56 -25.33
CA VAL A 473 11.61 -3.00 -24.22
C VAL A 473 12.98 -3.47 -24.71
N ALA A 474 13.08 -4.11 -25.86
CA ALA A 474 14.36 -4.46 -26.47
C ALA A 474 15.25 -3.23 -26.69
N GLU A 475 14.70 -2.12 -27.18
CA GLU A 475 15.45 -0.86 -27.30
C GLU A 475 15.82 -0.25 -25.94
N VAL A 476 14.92 -0.32 -24.96
CA VAL A 476 15.22 0.09 -23.58
C VAL A 476 16.37 -0.74 -23.00
N MET A 477 16.39 -2.07 -23.21
CA MET A 477 17.49 -2.93 -22.79
C MET A 477 18.83 -2.50 -23.42
N ARG A 478 18.84 -2.16 -24.71
CA ARG A 478 20.03 -1.63 -25.39
C ARG A 478 20.45 -0.29 -24.78
N ALA A 479 19.51 0.59 -24.44
CA ALA A 479 19.79 1.87 -23.79
C ALA A 479 20.37 1.73 -22.37
N VAL A 480 19.87 0.76 -21.60
CA VAL A 480 20.40 0.38 -20.28
C VAL A 480 21.84 -0.14 -20.40
N ARG A 481 22.12 -0.98 -21.41
CA ARG A 481 23.48 -1.49 -21.68
C ARG A 481 24.48 -0.40 -22.03
N ARG A 482 24.09 0.56 -22.86
CA ARG A 482 24.96 1.70 -23.21
C ARG A 482 25.39 2.51 -21.98
N ARG A 483 24.57 2.51 -20.92
CA ARG A 483 24.82 3.20 -19.65
C ARG A 483 25.50 2.32 -18.60
N SER A 484 25.79 1.05 -18.92
CA SER A 484 26.38 0.09 -17.97
C SER A 484 25.58 -0.06 -16.67
N LEU A 485 24.26 0.14 -16.71
CA LEU A 485 23.37 0.00 -15.56
C LEU A 485 23.09 -1.48 -15.24
N PRO A 486 23.12 -1.89 -13.97
CA PRO A 486 22.68 -3.20 -13.52
C PRO A 486 21.27 -3.49 -14.01
N MET A 487 21.10 -4.61 -14.71
CA MET A 487 19.85 -5.02 -15.33
C MET A 487 19.43 -6.38 -14.80
N VAL A 488 18.33 -6.45 -14.06
CA VAL A 488 17.71 -7.70 -13.65
C VAL A 488 16.63 -8.07 -14.66
N VAL A 489 16.74 -9.24 -15.29
CA VAL A 489 15.78 -9.71 -16.28
C VAL A 489 15.01 -10.91 -15.73
N ASP A 490 13.70 -10.75 -15.58
CA ASP A 490 12.80 -11.75 -15.02
C ASP A 490 11.61 -12.03 -15.95
N ALA A 491 10.86 -13.11 -15.70
CA ALA A 491 9.59 -13.42 -16.36
C ALA A 491 9.58 -13.20 -17.91
N ASP A 492 8.70 -12.36 -18.45
CA ASP A 492 8.60 -12.12 -19.90
C ASP A 492 9.83 -11.37 -20.47
N GLY A 493 10.64 -10.73 -19.63
CA GLY A 493 11.96 -10.23 -20.04
C GLY A 493 12.89 -11.39 -20.43
N LEU A 494 12.83 -12.52 -19.72
CA LEU A 494 13.55 -13.73 -20.10
C LEU A 494 12.96 -14.38 -21.35
N TRP A 495 11.64 -14.26 -21.55
CA TRP A 495 11.04 -14.67 -22.82
C TRP A 495 11.63 -13.88 -23.99
N LEU A 496 11.80 -12.56 -23.84
CA LEU A 496 12.44 -11.70 -24.84
C LEU A 496 13.90 -12.07 -25.07
N VAL A 497 14.67 -12.34 -24.01
CA VAL A 497 16.06 -12.82 -24.11
C VAL A 497 16.16 -14.17 -24.83
N ASN A 498 15.18 -15.06 -24.68
CA ASN A 498 15.15 -16.32 -25.45
C ASN A 498 14.93 -16.08 -26.95
N GLN A 499 14.22 -15.01 -27.34
CA GLN A 499 14.06 -14.66 -28.76
C GLN A 499 15.31 -13.96 -29.32
N ASP A 500 15.95 -13.12 -28.52
CA ASP A 500 17.16 -12.38 -28.89
C ASP A 500 18.19 -12.42 -27.74
N PRO A 501 19.03 -13.47 -27.65
CA PRO A 501 20.06 -13.56 -26.62
C PRO A 501 21.08 -12.42 -26.69
N SER A 502 21.22 -11.77 -27.86
CA SER A 502 22.16 -10.66 -28.04
C SER A 502 21.83 -9.46 -27.14
N LEU A 503 20.59 -9.36 -26.63
CA LEU A 503 20.16 -8.33 -25.69
C LEU A 503 20.94 -8.36 -24.38
N VAL A 504 21.46 -9.52 -23.96
CA VAL A 504 22.23 -9.68 -22.72
C VAL A 504 23.60 -10.33 -22.92
N ALA A 505 23.84 -10.96 -24.07
CA ALA A 505 25.13 -11.56 -24.37
C ALA A 505 26.26 -10.51 -24.32
N GLY A 506 27.38 -10.87 -23.70
CA GLY A 506 28.50 -9.95 -23.49
C GLY A 506 28.30 -8.93 -22.36
N TYR A 507 27.17 -8.93 -21.66
CA TYR A 507 26.83 -7.89 -20.68
C TYR A 507 26.99 -8.37 -19.23
N ALA A 508 28.12 -8.02 -18.61
CA ALA A 508 28.47 -8.42 -17.25
C ALA A 508 27.57 -7.82 -16.16
N ASN A 509 26.87 -6.72 -16.46
CA ASN A 509 25.95 -6.06 -15.52
C ASN A 509 24.51 -6.57 -15.64
N ALA A 510 24.27 -7.76 -16.21
CA ALA A 510 22.96 -8.40 -16.22
C ALA A 510 22.85 -9.53 -15.19
N VAL A 511 21.68 -9.63 -14.56
CA VAL A 511 21.25 -10.78 -13.75
C VAL A 511 19.99 -11.38 -14.37
N LEU A 512 20.04 -12.64 -14.77
CA LEU A 512 18.88 -13.37 -15.26
C LEU A 512 18.29 -14.22 -14.14
N THR A 513 16.98 -14.21 -13.95
CA THR A 513 16.32 -14.96 -12.85
C THR A 513 15.39 -16.08 -13.32
N PRO A 514 15.83 -17.02 -14.16
CA PRO A 514 14.93 -18.05 -14.71
C PRO A 514 14.42 -19.04 -13.65
N ASN A 515 13.13 -19.34 -13.71
CA ASN A 515 12.57 -20.53 -13.09
C ASN A 515 12.96 -21.80 -13.86
N LYS A 516 12.58 -22.99 -13.36
CA LYS A 516 12.92 -24.27 -14.01
C LYS A 516 12.54 -24.35 -15.50
N VAL A 517 11.37 -23.83 -15.87
CA VAL A 517 10.88 -23.84 -17.26
C VAL A 517 11.62 -22.83 -18.12
N GLU A 518 11.80 -21.61 -17.61
CA GLU A 518 12.56 -20.54 -18.29
C GLU A 518 14.02 -20.92 -18.50
N PHE A 519 14.62 -21.60 -17.51
CA PHE A 519 16.00 -22.09 -17.58
C PHE A 519 16.14 -23.17 -18.66
N GLY A 520 15.17 -24.07 -18.76
CA GLY A 520 15.11 -25.07 -19.83
C GLY A 520 15.11 -24.42 -21.21
N ARG A 521 14.22 -23.44 -21.43
CA ARG A 521 14.15 -22.69 -22.70
C ARG A 521 15.45 -21.95 -23.03
N LEU A 522 16.09 -21.36 -22.02
CA LEU A 522 17.36 -20.67 -22.20
C LEU A 522 18.48 -21.64 -22.58
N ALA A 523 18.51 -22.81 -21.95
CA ALA A 523 19.46 -23.86 -22.30
C ALA A 523 19.23 -24.35 -23.73
N ASP A 524 17.99 -24.64 -24.11
CA ASP A 524 17.63 -25.10 -25.47
C ASP A 524 18.06 -24.06 -26.52
N THR A 525 17.77 -22.78 -26.27
CA THR A 525 18.15 -21.66 -27.16
C THR A 525 19.66 -21.56 -27.35
N LEU A 526 20.43 -21.87 -26.30
CA LEU A 526 21.89 -21.80 -26.31
C LEU A 526 22.56 -23.14 -26.65
N GLY A 527 21.79 -24.17 -26.98
CA GLY A 527 22.31 -25.51 -27.28
C GLY A 527 22.98 -26.21 -26.09
N VAL A 528 22.58 -25.87 -24.86
CA VAL A 528 23.11 -26.45 -23.61
C VAL A 528 22.18 -27.55 -23.11
N ALA A 529 22.73 -28.72 -22.76
CA ALA A 529 21.96 -29.78 -22.15
C ALA A 529 21.52 -29.41 -20.71
N VAL A 530 20.21 -29.26 -20.50
CA VAL A 530 19.62 -28.83 -19.20
C VAL A 530 19.99 -29.74 -18.03
N ASP A 531 20.08 -31.05 -18.28
CA ASP A 531 20.33 -32.07 -17.26
C ASP A 531 21.83 -32.23 -16.93
N SER A 532 22.71 -31.47 -17.60
CA SER A 532 24.13 -31.47 -17.28
C SER A 532 24.37 -30.90 -15.88
N PRO A 533 25.26 -31.50 -15.06
CA PRO A 533 25.64 -30.93 -13.76
C PRO A 533 26.19 -29.51 -13.89
N ASP A 534 26.82 -29.19 -15.04
CA ASP A 534 27.42 -27.89 -15.34
C ASP A 534 26.51 -27.01 -16.22
N ALA A 535 25.22 -27.32 -16.34
CA ALA A 535 24.29 -26.58 -17.21
C ALA A 535 24.27 -25.08 -16.91
N LEU A 536 24.26 -24.70 -15.61
CA LEU A 536 24.28 -23.29 -15.20
C LEU A 536 25.55 -22.58 -15.68
N GLN A 537 26.73 -23.17 -15.42
CA GLN A 537 28.00 -22.59 -15.87
C GLN A 537 28.07 -22.50 -17.39
N SER A 538 27.58 -23.52 -18.08
CA SER A 538 27.58 -23.57 -19.55
C SER A 538 26.71 -22.47 -20.14
N ILE A 539 25.52 -22.23 -19.59
CA ILE A 539 24.65 -21.10 -20.01
C ILE A 539 25.36 -19.76 -19.79
N CYS A 540 25.93 -19.53 -18.61
CA CYS A 540 26.62 -18.27 -18.32
C CYS A 540 27.82 -18.05 -19.25
N ARG A 541 28.60 -19.11 -19.55
CA ARG A 541 29.71 -19.05 -20.51
C ARG A 541 29.23 -18.79 -21.94
N SER A 542 28.13 -19.42 -22.36
CA SER A 542 27.54 -19.20 -23.69
C SER A 542 27.01 -17.77 -23.85
N LEU A 543 26.45 -17.17 -22.80
CA LEU A 543 26.04 -15.77 -22.81
C LEU A 543 27.22 -14.80 -22.65
N GLY A 544 28.31 -15.23 -22.01
CA GLY A 544 29.57 -14.48 -21.92
C GLY A 544 29.44 -13.17 -21.14
N GLY A 545 28.95 -13.21 -19.90
CA GLY A 545 28.89 -12.02 -19.04
C GLY A 545 27.81 -12.06 -17.96
N PRO A 546 26.53 -12.31 -18.30
CA PRO A 546 25.44 -12.27 -17.34
C PRO A 546 25.60 -13.25 -16.17
N VAL A 547 25.21 -12.81 -14.99
CA VAL A 547 24.95 -13.69 -13.84
C VAL A 547 23.58 -14.35 -14.04
N VAL A 548 23.48 -15.64 -13.75
CA VAL A 548 22.22 -16.40 -13.86
C VAL A 548 21.87 -16.98 -12.50
N VAL A 549 20.65 -16.69 -12.05
CA VAL A 549 20.01 -17.23 -10.85
C VAL A 549 19.04 -18.32 -11.27
N ARG A 550 19.48 -19.57 -11.19
CA ARG A 550 18.60 -20.73 -11.42
C ARG A 550 17.73 -20.96 -10.20
N LYS A 551 16.49 -20.47 -10.25
CA LYS A 551 15.51 -20.60 -9.15
C LYS A 551 15.10 -22.06 -8.96
N GLY A 552 15.13 -22.55 -7.71
CA GLY A 552 14.91 -23.97 -7.42
C GLY A 552 14.49 -24.27 -5.98
N HIS A 553 14.61 -25.54 -5.58
CA HIS A 553 14.55 -25.89 -4.16
C HIS A 553 15.67 -25.16 -3.41
N GLU A 554 16.86 -25.19 -3.99
CA GLU A 554 17.99 -24.31 -3.68
C GLU A 554 18.18 -23.40 -4.89
N ASP A 555 18.53 -22.13 -4.65
CA ASP A 555 18.84 -21.21 -5.76
C ASP A 555 20.34 -21.28 -6.04
N ALA A 556 20.71 -21.55 -7.29
CA ALA A 556 22.10 -21.54 -7.72
C ALA A 556 22.37 -20.27 -8.53
N VAL A 557 23.37 -19.50 -8.12
CA VAL A 557 23.79 -18.25 -8.76
C VAL A 557 25.16 -18.48 -9.38
N GLY A 558 25.30 -18.23 -10.69
CA GLY A 558 26.57 -18.41 -11.38
C GLY A 558 26.86 -17.34 -12.42
N ASP A 559 28.14 -17.11 -12.70
CA ASP A 559 28.65 -16.15 -13.69
C ASP A 559 29.43 -16.85 -14.83
N GLY A 560 29.49 -18.19 -14.81
CA GLY A 560 30.25 -19.00 -15.76
C GLY A 560 31.63 -19.43 -15.27
N HIS A 561 32.14 -18.79 -14.21
CA HIS A 561 33.39 -19.13 -13.55
C HIS A 561 33.16 -19.75 -12.18
N GLN A 562 32.28 -19.15 -11.39
CA GLN A 562 31.93 -19.57 -10.05
C GLN A 562 30.43 -19.83 -9.94
N VAL A 563 30.06 -20.69 -8.99
CA VAL A 563 28.67 -20.95 -8.62
C VAL A 563 28.56 -20.89 -7.11
N VAL A 564 27.62 -20.10 -6.62
CA VAL A 564 27.23 -20.06 -5.21
C VAL A 564 25.80 -20.57 -5.07
N VAL A 565 25.55 -21.33 -4.01
CA VAL A 565 24.23 -21.93 -3.76
C VAL A 565 23.63 -21.30 -2.51
N CYS A 566 22.41 -20.79 -2.65
CA CYS A 566 21.58 -20.39 -1.53
C CYS A 566 20.70 -21.57 -1.11
N ASP A 567 21.14 -22.25 -0.06
CA ASP A 567 20.50 -23.39 0.57
C ASP A 567 19.53 -23.00 1.70
N GLU A 568 19.29 -21.69 1.87
CA GLU A 568 18.40 -21.18 2.91
C GLU A 568 16.97 -21.70 2.70
N GLU A 569 16.37 -22.20 3.77
CA GLU A 569 15.04 -22.78 3.71
C GLU A 569 14.01 -21.67 3.41
N GLY A 570 13.26 -21.84 2.31
CA GLY A 570 12.16 -20.95 1.97
C GLY A 570 10.83 -21.39 2.57
N SER A 571 9.73 -20.84 2.05
CA SER A 571 8.39 -21.31 2.38
C SER A 571 7.99 -22.55 1.56
N PRO A 572 7.31 -23.55 2.15
CA PRO A 572 6.65 -24.61 1.39
C PRO A 572 5.42 -24.11 0.61
N ARG A 573 4.96 -22.88 0.85
CA ARG A 573 3.80 -22.25 0.19
C ARG A 573 4.28 -21.35 -0.96
N ARG A 574 3.91 -21.69 -2.19
CA ARG A 574 4.27 -20.91 -3.41
C ARG A 574 3.34 -19.73 -3.66
N ALA A 575 3.68 -18.54 -3.18
CA ALA A 575 2.90 -17.34 -3.46
C ALA A 575 3.17 -16.82 -4.89
N GLY A 576 2.11 -16.51 -5.64
CA GLY A 576 2.25 -15.69 -6.85
C GLY A 576 2.80 -14.32 -6.46
N GLY A 577 3.77 -13.78 -7.20
CA GLY A 577 4.49 -12.56 -6.84
C GLY A 577 5.87 -12.78 -6.19
N GLN A 578 6.20 -14.00 -5.75
CA GLN A 578 7.48 -14.27 -5.07
C GLN A 578 8.70 -14.08 -5.98
N GLY A 579 8.59 -14.40 -7.27
CA GLY A 579 9.64 -14.14 -8.25
C GLY A 579 9.84 -12.63 -8.48
N ASP A 580 8.75 -11.87 -8.51
CA ASP A 580 8.79 -10.41 -8.65
C ASP A 580 9.45 -9.76 -7.41
N VAL A 581 9.14 -10.26 -6.21
CA VAL A 581 9.84 -9.84 -4.98
C VAL A 581 11.34 -10.10 -5.08
N LEU A 582 11.74 -11.28 -5.55
CA LEU A 582 13.15 -11.63 -5.74
C LEU A 582 13.86 -10.67 -6.70
N SER A 583 13.27 -10.38 -7.87
CA SER A 583 13.88 -9.49 -8.85
C SER A 583 14.02 -8.06 -8.34
N GLY A 584 13.05 -7.57 -7.57
CA GLY A 584 13.14 -6.29 -6.84
C GLY A 584 14.27 -6.26 -5.80
N CYS A 585 14.41 -7.32 -5.01
CA CYS A 585 15.51 -7.43 -4.03
C CYS A 585 16.88 -7.44 -4.72
N ILE A 586 17.05 -8.26 -5.76
CA ILE A 586 18.30 -8.33 -6.53
C ILE A 586 18.66 -6.97 -7.10
N ALA A 587 17.69 -6.20 -7.60
CA ALA A 587 17.95 -4.87 -8.15
C ALA A 587 18.49 -3.89 -7.11
N ALA A 588 17.90 -3.87 -5.90
CA ALA A 588 18.38 -3.03 -4.80
C ALA A 588 19.83 -3.38 -4.42
N TYR A 589 20.12 -4.66 -4.19
CA TYR A 589 21.49 -5.10 -3.91
C TYR A 589 22.45 -4.85 -5.06
N SER A 590 22.00 -4.95 -6.32
CA SER A 590 22.84 -4.69 -7.50
C SER A 590 23.21 -3.21 -7.61
N ALA A 591 22.27 -2.31 -7.29
CA ALA A 591 22.53 -0.87 -7.22
C ALA A 591 23.59 -0.55 -6.15
N TRP A 592 23.49 -1.19 -4.98
CA TRP A 592 24.47 -0.99 -3.91
C TRP A 592 25.84 -1.59 -4.25
N ALA A 593 25.87 -2.78 -4.85
CA ALA A 593 27.09 -3.41 -5.32
C ALA A 593 27.82 -2.57 -6.37
N GLN A 594 27.09 -1.95 -7.30
CA GLN A 594 27.70 -1.05 -8.28
C GLN A 594 28.28 0.20 -7.61
N ARG A 595 27.57 0.80 -6.65
CA ARG A 595 28.08 1.96 -5.90
C ARG A 595 29.32 1.63 -5.08
N ALA A 596 29.32 0.51 -4.37
CA ALA A 596 30.47 0.07 -3.58
C ALA A 596 31.71 -0.15 -4.48
N ALA A 597 31.51 -0.72 -5.67
CA ALA A 597 32.58 -0.88 -6.66
C ALA A 597 33.08 0.46 -7.22
N GLY A 598 32.19 1.45 -7.41
CA GLY A 598 32.54 2.81 -7.81
C GLY A 598 33.37 3.55 -6.75
N ALA A 599 32.91 3.55 -5.51
CA ALA A 599 33.60 4.18 -4.38
C ALA A 599 34.99 3.57 -4.13
N SER A 600 35.12 2.24 -4.27
CA SER A 600 36.41 1.55 -4.15
C SER A 600 37.42 1.98 -5.22
N ARG A 601 36.96 2.32 -6.44
CA ARG A 601 37.85 2.81 -7.52
C ARG A 601 38.33 4.24 -7.28
N GLU A 602 37.52 5.08 -6.65
CA GLU A 602 37.92 6.44 -6.25
C GLU A 602 38.89 6.41 -5.06
N GLN A 603 38.66 5.55 -4.06
CA GLN A 603 39.56 5.38 -2.91
C GLN A 603 40.92 4.74 -3.28
N LEU A 604 40.96 3.87 -4.30
CA LEU A 604 42.21 3.31 -4.83
C LEU A 604 43.07 4.34 -5.60
N HIS A 605 42.49 5.47 -6.04
CA HIS A 605 43.26 6.59 -6.60
C HIS A 605 43.97 7.42 -5.52
N GLU A 606 43.56 7.34 -4.26
CA GLU A 606 44.16 8.07 -3.14
C GLU A 606 45.00 7.19 -2.20
N SER A 607 44.83 5.87 -2.21
CA SER A 607 45.56 4.95 -1.34
C SER A 607 46.10 3.76 -2.13
N GLY A 608 47.41 3.77 -2.39
CA GLY A 608 48.11 2.67 -3.04
C GLY A 608 48.07 1.38 -2.21
N GLY A 609 47.31 0.40 -2.71
CA GLY A 609 47.59 -1.04 -2.61
C GLY A 609 47.47 -1.74 -1.25
N SER A 610 46.52 -2.69 -1.17
CA SER A 610 46.74 -4.01 -0.54
C SER A 610 45.60 -4.97 -0.92
N GLY A 611 45.74 -5.65 -2.05
CA GLY A 611 44.84 -6.72 -2.47
C GLY A 611 45.46 -8.09 -2.15
N ASP A 612 44.84 -8.84 -1.25
CA ASP A 612 45.03 -10.29 -1.16
C ASP A 612 44.63 -10.90 -2.51
N GLY A 613 45.58 -11.54 -3.20
CA GLY A 613 45.50 -11.97 -4.60
C GLY A 613 44.57 -13.15 -4.89
N SER A 614 43.51 -13.34 -4.10
CA SER A 614 42.46 -14.31 -4.37
C SER A 614 41.33 -13.64 -5.16
N PRO A 615 40.90 -14.17 -6.34
CA PRO A 615 39.83 -13.55 -7.11
C PRO A 615 38.53 -13.60 -6.31
N GLY A 616 38.18 -12.48 -5.68
CA GLY A 616 36.96 -12.35 -4.88
C GLY A 616 35.71 -12.59 -5.73
N LEU A 617 34.62 -13.00 -5.07
CA LEU A 617 33.32 -13.13 -5.71
C LEU A 617 32.92 -11.81 -6.40
N PRO A 618 32.45 -11.85 -7.67
CA PRO A 618 31.97 -10.66 -8.33
C PRO A 618 30.84 -9.99 -7.55
N PRO A 619 30.81 -8.64 -7.44
CA PRO A 619 29.79 -7.93 -6.67
C PRO A 619 28.35 -8.29 -7.06
N LEU A 620 28.11 -8.53 -8.35
CA LEU A 620 26.78 -8.88 -8.85
C LEU A 620 26.35 -10.31 -8.48
N VAL A 621 27.29 -11.24 -8.32
CA VAL A 621 27.03 -12.59 -7.78
C VAL A 621 26.62 -12.49 -6.31
N VAL A 622 27.32 -11.64 -5.53
CA VAL A 622 26.96 -11.37 -4.13
C VAL A 622 25.57 -10.72 -4.04
N ALA A 623 25.28 -9.75 -4.90
CA ALA A 623 23.96 -9.08 -4.94
C ALA A 623 22.82 -10.06 -5.29
N ALA A 624 23.03 -10.92 -6.28
CA ALA A 624 22.08 -11.96 -6.65
C ALA A 624 21.85 -12.97 -5.51
N TYR A 625 22.94 -13.40 -4.85
CA TYR A 625 22.87 -14.26 -3.66
C TYR A 625 22.11 -13.58 -2.51
N ALA A 626 22.38 -12.31 -2.25
CA ALA A 626 21.69 -11.51 -1.24
C ALA A 626 20.17 -11.48 -1.50
N GLY A 627 19.77 -11.22 -2.75
CA GLY A 627 18.36 -11.24 -3.14
C GLY A 627 17.69 -12.60 -2.88
N CYS A 628 18.36 -13.71 -3.24
CA CYS A 628 17.88 -15.07 -2.94
C CYS A 628 17.73 -15.31 -1.44
N LEU A 629 18.77 -14.98 -0.68
CA LEU A 629 18.81 -15.16 0.77
C LEU A 629 17.71 -14.37 1.47
N THR A 630 17.58 -13.08 1.16
CA THR A 630 16.57 -12.21 1.75
C THR A 630 15.16 -12.70 1.42
N THR A 631 14.90 -13.04 0.15
CA THR A 631 13.58 -13.52 -0.28
C THR A 631 13.21 -14.83 0.40
N ARG A 632 14.17 -15.76 0.58
CA ARG A 632 13.94 -17.05 1.25
C ARG A 632 13.65 -16.88 2.73
N ARG A 633 14.47 -16.11 3.46
CA ARG A 633 14.24 -15.79 4.88
C ARG A 633 12.91 -15.07 5.09
N ALA A 634 12.60 -14.07 4.27
CA ALA A 634 11.32 -13.34 4.33
C ALA A 634 10.13 -14.28 4.07
N SER A 635 10.25 -15.16 3.09
CA SER A 635 9.24 -16.18 2.79
C SER A 635 9.01 -17.15 3.94
N GLN A 636 10.09 -17.61 4.58
CA GLN A 636 10.02 -18.49 5.74
C GLN A 636 9.33 -17.80 6.93
N ARG A 637 9.71 -16.55 7.24
CA ARG A 637 9.08 -15.73 8.28
C ARG A 637 7.60 -15.48 8.02
N ALA A 638 7.25 -15.09 6.79
CA ALA A 638 5.87 -14.87 6.37
C ALA A 638 5.04 -16.17 6.48
N PHE A 639 5.63 -17.30 6.11
CA PHE A 639 4.97 -18.61 6.23
C PHE A 639 4.76 -19.01 7.69
N ALA A 640 5.73 -18.74 8.57
CA ALA A 640 5.59 -19.02 9.99
C ALA A 640 4.35 -18.33 10.59
N LYS A 641 4.04 -17.12 10.11
CA LYS A 641 2.88 -16.30 10.53
C LYS A 641 1.58 -16.70 9.82
N GLN A 642 1.60 -16.79 8.49
CA GLN A 642 0.38 -16.89 7.66
C GLN A 642 0.06 -18.31 7.20
N ARG A 643 1.03 -19.22 7.21
CA ARG A 643 0.86 -20.61 6.79
C ARG A 643 0.20 -20.72 5.41
N ARG A 644 -1.01 -21.28 5.34
CA ARG A 644 -1.71 -21.58 4.08
C ARG A 644 -2.14 -20.31 3.34
N SER A 645 -2.47 -19.24 4.06
CA SER A 645 -2.95 -17.97 3.49
C SER A 645 -1.83 -17.05 3.01
N MET A 646 -0.55 -17.42 3.21
CA MET A 646 0.59 -16.60 2.80
C MET A 646 0.53 -16.21 1.32
N GLY A 647 0.54 -14.91 1.08
CA GLY A 647 0.69 -14.27 -0.23
C GLY A 647 2.01 -13.50 -0.36
N ALA A 648 2.24 -12.87 -1.51
CA ALA A 648 3.45 -12.06 -1.73
C ALA A 648 3.45 -10.74 -0.95
N THR A 649 2.27 -10.20 -0.62
CA THR A 649 2.13 -9.05 0.28
C THR A 649 2.70 -9.35 1.67
N ASP A 650 2.52 -10.57 2.17
CA ASP A 650 3.07 -10.97 3.47
C ASP A 650 4.60 -11.09 3.41
N LEU A 651 5.16 -11.51 2.27
CA LEU A 651 6.61 -11.49 2.06
C LEU A 651 7.16 -10.06 2.15
N LEU A 652 6.50 -9.09 1.52
CA LEU A 652 6.94 -7.69 1.52
C LEU A 652 7.09 -7.12 2.94
N VAL A 653 6.21 -7.53 3.86
CA VAL A 653 6.24 -7.07 5.27
C VAL A 653 7.50 -7.56 5.99
N GLU A 654 8.00 -8.74 5.65
CA GLU A 654 9.17 -9.32 6.32
C GLU A 654 10.51 -8.86 5.74
N LEU A 655 10.54 -8.22 4.56
CA LEU A 655 11.79 -7.87 3.86
C LEU A 655 12.68 -6.94 4.69
N GLY A 656 12.13 -5.86 5.23
CA GLY A 656 12.91 -4.86 5.99
C GLY A 656 13.63 -5.49 7.19
N GLY A 657 12.90 -6.22 8.03
CA GLY A 657 13.49 -6.89 9.19
C GLY A 657 14.44 -8.05 8.86
N VAL A 658 14.49 -8.51 7.60
CA VAL A 658 15.53 -9.44 7.13
C VAL A 658 16.74 -8.67 6.60
N ALA A 659 16.53 -7.55 5.91
CA ALA A 659 17.60 -6.68 5.44
C ALA A 659 18.41 -6.13 6.62
N ASP A 660 17.74 -5.69 7.70
CA ASP A 660 18.40 -5.22 8.93
C ASP A 660 19.24 -6.33 9.57
N GLU A 661 18.69 -7.55 9.69
CA GLU A 661 19.42 -8.71 10.25
C GLU A 661 20.68 -9.02 9.43
N LEU A 662 20.59 -8.93 8.09
CA LEU A 662 21.72 -9.18 7.21
C LEU A 662 22.78 -8.07 7.29
N ALA A 663 22.39 -6.82 7.52
CA ALA A 663 23.31 -5.72 7.76
C ALA A 663 24.07 -5.89 9.09
N GLU A 664 23.37 -6.26 10.16
CA GLU A 664 23.95 -6.46 11.49
C GLU A 664 24.94 -7.65 11.54
N GLN A 665 24.65 -8.73 10.81
CA GLN A 665 25.48 -9.95 10.78
C GLN A 665 26.89 -9.76 10.20
N GLY A 666 27.18 -8.64 9.52
CA GLY A 666 28.54 -8.30 9.06
C GLY A 666 29.39 -7.52 10.06
N SER A 667 28.76 -6.99 11.12
CA SER A 667 29.43 -6.18 12.15
C SER A 667 29.96 -7.01 13.32
N SER A 668 29.59 -8.30 13.41
CA SER A 668 30.04 -9.28 14.41
C SER A 668 31.07 -10.24 13.84
#